data_AF-A0A9Q1DUB7-F1
#
_entry.id   AF-A0A9Q1DUB7-F1
#
_cell.length_a   1.000
_cell.length_b   1.000
_cell.length_c   1.000
_cell.angle_alpha   90.00
_cell.angle_beta   90.00
_cell.angle_gamma   90.00
#
_symmetry.space_group_name_H-M   'P 1'
#
loop_
_entity.id
_entity.type
_entity.pdbx_description
1 polymer ?
#
loop_
_entity_poly.entity_id
_entity_poly.type
_entity_poly.pdbx_seq_one_letter_code
_entity_poly.pdbx_strand_id
1 'polypeptide(L)'
;MTVKLDFEECLKDSPRFRAAIEGVEGDVGELETRLEKLVKQCNSMLEAGKVYCQNSKNFITGLKELGQHCVADSMLTESLQKFSSKLSVIVDAQGELMETTQKSVKLKLHSFVKEDVRRFKDVRKEFERSSENLEAALGRNAQAPRAKLHEVEEASNTLLAARKAFRSEALDYVLQINVTESKKKTDILAAVLSLIEAQAQFFQLGHQSLTEVEDYRKNLSEQHTQLVLNSAREKRDMEQRHAAIKTKDISYDDSIMDFSPDAPSGIAMEGYLYKRASNAFKTWSRRWFSIQKNQLVYQKKFKDQPTVVMEDLRLCTVKTSADNERRFCFEVVSPSKSCLLQADSERQQQGWISAVQNSIASAFQDCREVQHSPRGRDRCSSVSNSSGGQSGEQESTGRQALEEVQKIQGNSQCCDCGEPGPDWASINLGITLCIVCSGIHRSLGVHFSKVRSLTLDSWEPELVRLMCELGNTAINRIYEARIEEITIKKPHSTSPRQDKESWIRSKYVEKKFIQKLPETGRAAPLRRSSARRNRANTQERTGSRPALKPKPNRATLPRLTGLSLSDIGQKNHAGALQDEEEEEDLSGLHPGALLYRSAALQQFPVMADALAHGADVNWVNTTEESSTPLIQAVSANSLAACEFLLQNGANVNQADSNGRGPLHHATILGHTGLVCLFLKRGADYNAKDNKQKDPITIAVENANADIVTLLRIAKMNKEMREMDGAFGQSGDETYQDIFRDFSQMASNNPEKLKRRSTDMKIP
;
A
#
# COMPACT_ATOMS: atom_id res chain seq x y z
N MET A 1 -4.54 -59.62 -54.84
CA MET A 1 -3.57 -58.56 -54.48
C MET A 1 -2.69 -58.33 -55.71
N THR A 2 -2.64 -57.12 -56.25
CA THR A 2 -1.64 -56.79 -57.28
C THR A 2 -0.29 -56.69 -56.59
N VAL A 3 0.52 -57.73 -56.76
CA VAL A 3 1.89 -57.80 -56.26
C VAL A 3 2.72 -56.85 -57.13
N LYS A 4 3.38 -55.85 -56.54
CA LYS A 4 4.19 -54.86 -57.28
C LYS A 4 5.55 -55.45 -57.67
N LEU A 5 6.11 -56.32 -56.83
CA LEU A 5 7.32 -57.08 -57.11
C LEU A 5 7.10 -58.57 -56.83
N ASP A 6 7.32 -59.39 -57.85
CA ASP A 6 7.16 -60.84 -57.78
C ASP A 6 8.29 -61.48 -56.95
N PHE A 7 7.92 -62.41 -56.07
CA PHE A 7 8.86 -63.17 -55.26
C PHE A 7 9.75 -64.10 -56.11
N GLU A 8 9.25 -64.58 -57.26
CA GLU A 8 10.04 -65.45 -58.15
C GLU A 8 11.20 -64.72 -58.83
N GLU A 9 10.99 -63.46 -59.23
CA GLU A 9 12.03 -62.63 -59.84
C GLU A 9 13.11 -62.21 -58.83
N CYS A 10 12.75 -62.09 -57.55
CA CYS A 10 13.72 -61.85 -56.47
C CYS A 10 14.76 -62.97 -56.36
N LEU A 11 14.34 -64.22 -56.55
CA LEU A 11 15.25 -65.38 -56.46
C LEU A 11 16.21 -65.47 -57.65
N LYS A 12 15.86 -64.85 -58.78
CA LYS A 12 16.68 -64.78 -60.00
C LYS A 12 17.69 -63.65 -59.97
N ASP A 13 17.48 -62.64 -59.12
CA ASP A 13 18.30 -61.43 -59.03
C ASP A 13 18.59 -60.76 -60.38
N SER A 14 17.54 -60.65 -61.21
CA SER A 14 17.70 -60.15 -62.58
C SER A 14 17.96 -58.64 -62.61
N PRO A 15 18.66 -58.09 -63.62
CA PRO A 15 18.78 -56.64 -63.79
C PRO A 15 17.42 -55.94 -63.85
N ARG A 16 16.39 -56.62 -64.38
CA ARG A 16 15.01 -56.14 -64.39
C ARG A 16 14.44 -56.03 -62.98
N PHE A 17 14.70 -57.00 -62.10
CA PHE A 17 14.30 -56.96 -60.70
C PHE A 17 14.98 -55.80 -59.95
N ARG A 18 16.29 -55.61 -60.14
CA ARG A 18 17.05 -54.49 -59.55
C ARG A 18 16.51 -53.13 -60.00
N ALA A 19 16.27 -52.94 -61.30
CA ALA A 19 15.66 -51.71 -61.82
C ALA A 19 14.25 -51.46 -61.26
N ALA A 20 13.46 -52.51 -61.02
CA ALA A 20 12.14 -52.38 -60.42
C ALA A 20 12.20 -51.99 -58.93
N ILE A 21 13.20 -52.48 -58.18
CA ILE A 21 13.48 -52.02 -56.81
C ILE A 21 13.82 -50.54 -56.82
N GLU A 22 14.77 -50.10 -57.65
CA GLU A 22 15.19 -48.68 -57.72
C GLU A 22 14.00 -47.75 -58.00
N GLY A 23 13.08 -48.16 -58.88
CA GLY A 23 11.84 -47.42 -59.13
C GLY A 23 10.95 -47.29 -57.89
N VAL A 24 10.74 -48.39 -57.15
CA VAL A 24 9.96 -48.36 -55.90
C VAL A 24 10.64 -47.53 -54.81
N GLU A 25 11.97 -47.63 -54.68
CA GLU A 25 12.72 -46.84 -53.72
C GLU A 25 12.58 -45.33 -53.99
N GLY A 26 12.65 -44.94 -55.27
CA GLY A 26 12.39 -43.57 -55.71
C GLY A 26 10.97 -43.10 -55.33
N ASP A 27 9.95 -43.91 -55.65
CA ASP A 27 8.55 -43.63 -55.29
C ASP A 27 8.37 -43.43 -53.77
N VAL A 28 8.98 -44.29 -52.96
CA VAL A 28 8.87 -44.25 -51.48
C VAL A 28 9.57 -43.02 -50.91
N GLY A 29 10.76 -42.67 -51.42
CA GLY A 29 11.49 -41.47 -50.99
C GLY A 29 10.75 -40.17 -51.35
N GLU A 30 10.14 -40.11 -52.53
CA GLU A 30 9.30 -38.99 -52.92
C GLU A 30 8.04 -38.89 -52.05
N LEU A 31 7.39 -40.04 -51.78
CA LEU A 31 6.22 -40.12 -50.93
C LEU A 31 6.51 -39.64 -49.50
N GLU A 32 7.63 -40.07 -48.91
CA GLU A 32 8.09 -39.62 -47.58
C GLU A 32 8.20 -38.09 -47.53
N THR A 33 8.92 -37.50 -48.49
CA THR A 33 9.12 -36.05 -48.57
C THR A 33 7.79 -35.30 -48.69
N ARG A 34 6.86 -35.81 -49.50
CA ARG A 34 5.53 -35.21 -49.68
C ARG A 34 4.67 -35.33 -48.41
N LEU A 35 4.69 -36.47 -47.74
CA LEU A 35 3.94 -36.70 -46.50
C LEU A 35 4.47 -35.88 -45.33
N GLU A 36 5.79 -35.76 -45.18
CA GLU A 36 6.40 -34.90 -44.16
C GLU A 36 6.00 -33.42 -44.34
N LYS A 37 6.02 -32.94 -45.59
CA LYS A 37 5.56 -31.59 -45.92
C LYS A 37 4.09 -31.40 -45.56
N LEU A 38 3.24 -32.38 -45.88
CA LEU A 38 1.80 -32.32 -45.57
C LEU A 38 1.55 -32.32 -44.05
N VAL A 39 2.24 -33.17 -43.29
CA VAL A 39 2.14 -33.20 -41.82
C VAL A 39 2.61 -31.86 -41.22
N LYS A 40 3.68 -31.25 -41.74
CA LYS A 40 4.15 -29.93 -41.30
C LYS A 40 3.11 -28.83 -41.57
N GLN A 41 2.49 -28.84 -42.74
CA GLN A 41 1.41 -27.90 -43.09
C GLN A 41 0.17 -28.10 -42.19
N CYS A 42 -0.22 -29.35 -41.94
CA CYS A 42 -1.31 -29.68 -41.03
C CYS A 42 -1.03 -29.19 -39.59
N ASN A 43 0.19 -29.39 -39.06
CA ASN A 43 0.55 -28.84 -37.75
C ASN A 43 0.46 -27.32 -37.70
N SER A 44 0.88 -26.62 -38.76
CA SER A 44 0.80 -25.16 -38.83
C SER A 44 -0.66 -24.67 -38.84
N MET A 45 -1.53 -25.37 -39.58
CA MET A 45 -2.98 -25.12 -39.59
C MET A 45 -3.60 -25.37 -38.21
N LEU A 46 -3.24 -26.46 -37.54
CA LEU A 46 -3.76 -26.81 -36.21
C LEU A 46 -3.35 -25.77 -35.16
N GLU A 47 -2.12 -25.27 -35.21
CA GLU A 47 -1.65 -24.26 -34.26
C GLU A 47 -2.39 -22.93 -34.44
N ALA A 48 -2.52 -22.46 -35.69
CA ALA A 48 -3.33 -21.29 -36.00
C ALA A 48 -4.81 -21.48 -35.58
N GLY A 49 -5.36 -22.67 -35.79
CA GLY A 49 -6.71 -23.03 -35.38
C GLY A 49 -6.92 -22.99 -33.87
N LYS A 50 -5.95 -23.47 -33.08
CA LYS A 50 -6.00 -23.39 -31.60
C LYS A 50 -5.98 -21.95 -31.09
N VAL A 51 -5.08 -21.13 -31.64
CA VAL A 51 -5.03 -19.70 -31.31
C VAL A 51 -6.35 -19.01 -31.66
N TYR A 52 -6.92 -19.30 -32.82
CA TYR A 52 -8.23 -18.79 -33.22
C TYR A 52 -9.36 -19.19 -32.25
N CYS A 53 -9.41 -20.48 -31.85
CA CYS A 53 -10.42 -20.95 -30.91
C CYS A 53 -10.27 -20.26 -29.55
N GLN A 54 -9.04 -20.13 -29.04
CA GLN A 54 -8.78 -19.46 -27.76
C GLN A 54 -9.20 -17.99 -27.80
N ASN A 55 -8.82 -17.25 -28.85
CA ASN A 55 -9.18 -15.85 -28.99
C ASN A 55 -10.69 -15.67 -29.15
N SER A 56 -11.35 -16.56 -29.89
CA SER A 56 -12.81 -16.57 -30.04
C SER A 56 -13.52 -16.84 -28.71
N LYS A 57 -13.01 -17.76 -27.87
CA LYS A 57 -13.54 -17.99 -26.51
C LYS A 57 -13.42 -16.76 -25.64
N ASN A 58 -12.27 -16.09 -25.66
CA ASN A 58 -12.05 -14.85 -24.91
C ASN A 58 -13.01 -13.74 -25.35
N PHE A 59 -13.23 -13.59 -26.66
CA PHE A 59 -14.20 -12.63 -27.20
C PHE A 59 -15.63 -12.92 -26.72
N ILE A 60 -16.05 -14.20 -26.74
CA ILE A 60 -17.37 -14.62 -26.25
C ILE A 60 -17.52 -14.34 -24.74
N THR A 61 -16.48 -14.56 -23.94
CA THR A 61 -16.47 -14.18 -22.53
C THR A 61 -16.67 -12.68 -22.35
N GLY A 62 -15.98 -11.84 -23.13
CA GLY A 62 -16.18 -10.39 -23.12
C GLY A 62 -17.61 -9.97 -23.48
N LEU A 63 -18.29 -10.66 -24.40
CA LEU A 63 -19.71 -10.42 -24.69
C LEU A 63 -20.61 -10.73 -23.49
N LYS A 64 -20.31 -11.80 -22.74
CA LYS A 64 -21.07 -12.17 -21.52
C LYS A 64 -20.86 -11.15 -20.41
N GLU A 65 -19.63 -10.70 -20.20
CA GLU A 65 -19.28 -9.66 -19.23
C GLU A 65 -19.96 -8.33 -19.56
N LEU A 66 -19.99 -7.93 -20.84
CA LEU A 66 -20.72 -6.75 -21.27
C LEU A 66 -22.22 -6.87 -20.94
N GLY A 67 -22.82 -8.04 -21.16
CA GLY A 67 -24.20 -8.30 -20.74
C GLY A 67 -24.42 -8.15 -19.24
N GLN A 68 -23.47 -8.58 -18.40
CA GLN A 68 -23.55 -8.43 -16.94
C GLN A 68 -23.43 -6.97 -16.48
N HIS A 69 -22.76 -6.10 -17.21
CA HIS A 69 -22.72 -4.67 -16.89
C HIS A 69 -24.01 -3.93 -17.26
N CYS A 70 -24.78 -4.48 -18.20
CA CYS A 70 -25.99 -3.88 -18.74
C CYS A 70 -27.30 -4.38 -18.08
N VAL A 71 -27.28 -4.80 -16.80
CA VAL A 71 -28.45 -5.41 -16.10
C VAL A 71 -29.72 -4.57 -16.16
N ALA A 72 -29.59 -3.23 -16.23
CA ALA A 72 -30.73 -2.33 -16.34
C ALA A 72 -31.49 -2.46 -17.67
N ASP A 73 -30.85 -2.98 -18.72
CA ASP A 73 -31.43 -3.22 -20.03
C ASP A 73 -31.62 -4.74 -20.27
N SER A 74 -32.86 -5.18 -20.05
CA SER A 74 -33.24 -6.60 -20.21
C SER A 74 -33.07 -7.10 -21.64
N MET A 75 -33.33 -6.25 -22.64
CA MET A 75 -33.28 -6.63 -24.06
C MET A 75 -31.83 -6.84 -24.51
N LEU A 76 -30.93 -5.93 -24.14
CA LEU A 76 -29.51 -6.03 -24.44
C LEU A 76 -28.87 -7.24 -23.75
N THR A 77 -29.21 -7.47 -22.48
CA THR A 77 -28.71 -8.60 -21.69
C THR A 77 -29.14 -9.94 -22.28
N GLU A 78 -30.43 -10.09 -22.64
CA GLU A 78 -30.94 -11.32 -23.26
C GLU A 78 -30.30 -11.57 -24.63
N SER A 79 -30.15 -10.52 -25.45
CA SER A 79 -29.54 -10.60 -26.79
C SER A 79 -28.10 -11.08 -26.74
N LEU A 80 -27.28 -10.45 -25.88
CA LEU A 80 -25.87 -10.80 -25.72
C LEU A 80 -25.71 -12.22 -25.16
N GLN A 81 -26.55 -12.62 -24.21
CA GLN A 81 -26.51 -13.97 -23.65
C GLN A 81 -26.87 -15.04 -24.70
N LYS A 82 -27.92 -14.81 -25.49
CA LYS A 82 -28.37 -15.75 -26.51
C LYS A 82 -27.35 -15.92 -27.64
N PHE A 83 -26.77 -14.82 -28.14
CA PHE A 83 -25.74 -14.89 -29.17
C PHE A 83 -24.42 -15.47 -28.65
N SER A 84 -23.96 -15.06 -27.46
CA SER A 84 -22.73 -15.61 -26.88
C SER A 84 -22.84 -17.11 -26.63
N SER A 85 -24.01 -17.61 -26.21
CA SER A 85 -24.26 -19.05 -26.04
C SER A 85 -24.15 -19.81 -27.36
N LYS A 86 -24.76 -19.30 -28.45
CA LYS A 86 -24.70 -19.96 -29.77
C LYS A 86 -23.31 -19.88 -30.39
N LEU A 87 -22.61 -18.75 -30.24
CA LEU A 87 -21.22 -18.61 -30.67
C LEU A 87 -20.29 -19.58 -29.91
N SER A 88 -20.55 -19.84 -28.62
CA SER A 88 -19.77 -20.82 -27.84
C SER A 88 -19.85 -22.21 -28.47
N VAL A 89 -21.05 -22.66 -28.81
CA VAL A 89 -21.26 -23.97 -29.46
C VAL A 89 -20.45 -24.09 -30.76
N ILE A 90 -20.46 -23.05 -31.59
CA ILE A 90 -19.71 -23.03 -32.85
C ILE A 90 -18.20 -23.10 -32.61
N VAL A 91 -17.69 -22.36 -31.63
CA VAL A 91 -16.26 -22.35 -31.30
C VAL A 91 -15.80 -23.66 -30.66
N ASP A 92 -16.65 -24.28 -29.83
CA ASP A 92 -16.37 -25.59 -29.25
C ASP A 92 -16.33 -26.68 -30.34
N ALA A 93 -17.28 -26.64 -31.29
CA ALA A 93 -17.28 -27.52 -32.47
C ALA A 93 -16.01 -27.35 -33.33
N GLN A 94 -15.52 -26.12 -33.50
CA GLN A 94 -14.26 -25.86 -34.19
C GLN A 94 -13.07 -26.48 -33.42
N GLY A 95 -13.11 -26.47 -32.09
CA GLY A 95 -12.12 -27.14 -31.24
C GLY A 95 -12.10 -28.66 -31.47
N GLU A 96 -13.26 -29.29 -31.51
CA GLU A 96 -13.41 -30.73 -31.78
C GLU A 96 -12.92 -31.12 -33.19
N LEU A 97 -13.20 -30.28 -34.20
CA LEU A 97 -12.66 -30.43 -35.55
C LEU A 97 -11.13 -30.46 -35.55
N MET A 98 -10.49 -29.54 -34.81
CA MET A 98 -9.03 -29.49 -34.70
C MET A 98 -8.47 -30.72 -34.00
N GLU A 99 -9.11 -31.20 -32.93
CA GLU A 99 -8.68 -32.41 -32.23
C GLU A 99 -8.80 -33.65 -33.12
N THR A 100 -9.90 -33.78 -33.85
CA THR A 100 -10.13 -34.89 -34.78
C THR A 100 -9.13 -34.86 -35.93
N THR A 101 -8.88 -33.68 -36.51
CA THR A 101 -7.86 -33.49 -37.56
C THR A 101 -6.45 -33.84 -37.06
N GLN A 102 -6.13 -33.46 -35.82
CA GLN A 102 -4.87 -33.84 -35.18
C GLN A 102 -4.78 -35.36 -35.02
N LYS A 103 -5.83 -36.05 -34.57
CA LYS A 103 -5.80 -37.52 -34.43
C LYS A 103 -5.73 -38.23 -35.78
N SER A 104 -6.49 -37.81 -36.78
CA SER A 104 -6.60 -38.52 -38.05
C SER A 104 -5.43 -38.26 -39.00
N VAL A 105 -5.04 -37.00 -39.18
CA VAL A 105 -4.00 -36.62 -40.15
C VAL A 105 -2.62 -36.74 -39.50
N LYS A 106 -2.43 -36.21 -38.30
CA LYS A 106 -1.12 -36.26 -37.64
C LYS A 106 -0.78 -37.68 -37.24
N LEU A 107 -1.60 -38.39 -36.44
CA LEU A 107 -1.17 -39.70 -35.94
C LEU A 107 -1.02 -40.75 -37.04
N LYS A 108 -1.97 -40.83 -37.99
CA LYS A 108 -1.92 -41.87 -39.03
C LYS A 108 -0.79 -41.63 -40.05
N LEU A 109 -0.70 -40.42 -40.62
CA LEU A 109 0.34 -40.14 -41.62
C LEU A 109 1.73 -40.06 -41.01
N HIS A 110 1.85 -39.54 -39.79
CA HIS A 110 3.13 -39.50 -39.07
C HIS A 110 3.58 -40.89 -38.65
N SER A 111 2.66 -41.76 -38.21
CA SER A 111 2.96 -43.17 -37.91
C SER A 111 3.43 -43.91 -39.17
N PHE A 112 2.77 -43.73 -40.32
CA PHE A 112 3.22 -44.30 -41.59
C PHE A 112 4.65 -43.87 -41.95
N VAL A 113 4.97 -42.58 -41.84
CA VAL A 113 6.33 -42.08 -42.12
C VAL A 113 7.35 -42.59 -41.09
N LYS A 114 7.03 -42.55 -39.79
CA LYS A 114 7.99 -42.92 -38.74
C LYS A 114 8.19 -44.41 -38.54
N GLU A 115 7.19 -45.22 -38.82
CA GLU A 115 7.20 -46.66 -38.54
C GLU A 115 7.34 -47.46 -39.82
N ASP A 116 6.43 -47.29 -40.79
CA ASP A 116 6.41 -48.11 -42.00
C ASP A 116 7.53 -47.75 -42.99
N VAL A 117 7.75 -46.45 -43.26
CA VAL A 117 8.87 -46.01 -44.13
C VAL A 117 10.23 -46.28 -43.48
N ARG A 118 10.31 -46.12 -42.14
CA ARG A 118 11.53 -46.47 -41.40
C ARG A 118 11.84 -47.96 -41.50
N ARG A 119 10.86 -48.84 -41.26
CA ARG A 119 11.04 -50.28 -41.39
C ARG A 119 11.43 -50.68 -42.82
N PHE A 120 10.86 -50.04 -43.83
CA PHE A 120 11.28 -50.21 -45.23
C PHE A 120 12.77 -49.89 -45.43
N LYS A 121 13.26 -48.78 -44.88
CA LYS A 121 14.68 -48.39 -44.95
C LYS A 121 15.59 -49.35 -44.20
N ASP A 122 15.16 -49.84 -43.04
CA ASP A 122 15.92 -50.81 -42.24
C ASP A 122 16.10 -52.14 -43.01
N VAL A 123 15.02 -52.67 -43.59
CA VAL A 123 15.07 -53.92 -44.39
C VAL A 123 15.87 -53.72 -45.68
N ARG A 124 15.75 -52.55 -46.34
CA ARG A 124 16.58 -52.19 -47.50
C ARG A 124 18.08 -52.28 -47.18
N LYS A 125 18.49 -51.73 -46.05
CA LYS A 125 19.90 -51.73 -45.63
C LYS A 125 20.45 -53.14 -45.40
N GLU A 126 19.61 -54.04 -44.89
CA GLU A 126 19.94 -55.44 -44.69
C GLU A 126 20.06 -56.18 -46.02
N PHE A 127 19.15 -55.92 -46.96
CA PHE A 127 19.19 -56.41 -48.33
C PHE A 127 20.45 -55.94 -49.09
N GLU A 128 20.78 -54.65 -49.06
CA GLU A 128 21.98 -54.09 -49.69
C GLU A 128 23.26 -54.73 -49.14
N ARG A 129 23.37 -54.86 -47.80
CA ARG A 129 24.50 -55.54 -47.16
C ARG A 129 24.62 -57.00 -47.59
N SER A 130 23.50 -57.71 -47.67
CA SER A 130 23.45 -59.10 -48.11
C SER A 130 23.84 -59.24 -49.60
N SER A 131 23.46 -58.26 -50.42
CA SER A 131 23.84 -58.16 -51.83
C SER A 131 25.35 -57.97 -52.01
N GLU A 132 25.97 -57.04 -51.27
CA GLU A 132 27.43 -56.82 -51.30
C GLU A 132 28.20 -58.07 -50.86
N ASN A 133 27.72 -58.74 -49.80
CA ASN A 133 28.29 -59.99 -49.32
C ASN A 133 28.23 -61.11 -50.37
N LEU A 134 27.11 -61.21 -51.12
CA LEU A 134 26.96 -62.17 -52.21
C LEU A 134 27.93 -61.87 -53.36
N GLU A 135 28.06 -60.61 -53.76
CA GLU A 135 28.99 -60.19 -54.82
C GLU A 135 30.44 -60.50 -54.45
N ALA A 136 30.85 -60.21 -53.20
CA ALA A 136 32.18 -60.56 -52.70
C ALA A 136 32.43 -62.08 -52.65
N ALA A 137 31.40 -62.87 -52.33
CA ALA A 137 31.51 -64.34 -52.34
C ALA A 137 31.59 -64.92 -53.76
N LEU A 138 30.83 -64.34 -54.71
CA LEU A 138 30.91 -64.69 -56.14
C LEU A 138 32.30 -64.40 -56.70
N GLY A 139 32.87 -63.23 -56.40
CA GLY A 139 34.23 -62.87 -56.82
C GLY A 139 35.29 -63.83 -56.28
N ARG A 140 35.24 -64.17 -54.99
CA ARG A 140 36.15 -65.14 -54.37
C ARG A 140 36.03 -66.54 -54.97
N ASN A 141 34.80 -67.00 -55.24
CA ASN A 141 34.56 -68.29 -55.87
C ASN A 141 35.08 -68.34 -57.32
N ALA A 142 34.89 -67.28 -58.10
CA ALA A 142 35.34 -67.19 -59.49
C ALA A 142 36.88 -67.14 -59.62
N GLN A 143 37.57 -66.53 -58.66
CA GLN A 143 39.04 -66.39 -58.65
C GLN A 143 39.77 -67.58 -58.01
N ALA A 144 39.05 -68.55 -57.44
CA ALA A 144 39.65 -69.71 -56.77
C ALA A 144 40.50 -70.55 -57.74
N PRO A 145 41.80 -70.79 -57.45
CA PRO A 145 42.68 -71.55 -58.34
C PRO A 145 42.25 -73.01 -58.47
N ARG A 146 42.00 -73.49 -59.70
CA ARG A 146 41.59 -74.90 -59.97
C ARG A 146 42.54 -75.95 -59.40
N ALA A 147 43.81 -75.62 -59.22
CA ALA A 147 44.83 -76.53 -58.68
C ALA A 147 44.68 -76.80 -57.17
N LYS A 148 43.94 -75.94 -56.44
CA LYS A 148 43.82 -76.00 -54.98
C LYS A 148 42.40 -76.39 -54.57
N LEU A 149 42.11 -77.68 -54.56
CA LEU A 149 40.76 -78.22 -54.32
C LEU A 149 40.14 -77.75 -52.99
N HIS A 150 40.93 -77.66 -51.89
CA HIS A 150 40.44 -77.19 -50.60
C HIS A 150 39.96 -75.72 -50.63
N GLU A 151 40.71 -74.82 -51.29
CA GLU A 151 40.33 -73.41 -51.42
C GLU A 151 39.08 -73.25 -52.31
N VAL A 152 38.92 -74.09 -53.32
CA VAL A 152 37.71 -74.13 -54.17
C VAL A 152 36.49 -74.58 -53.37
N GLU A 153 36.63 -75.59 -52.52
CA GLU A 153 35.56 -76.11 -51.67
C GLU A 153 35.13 -75.08 -50.60
N GLU A 154 36.08 -74.42 -49.94
CA GLU A 154 35.81 -73.35 -48.98
C GLU A 154 35.10 -72.15 -49.63
N ALA A 155 35.56 -71.72 -50.80
CA ALA A 155 34.93 -70.64 -51.54
C ALA A 155 33.52 -71.01 -52.03
N SER A 156 33.30 -72.28 -52.41
CA SER A 156 31.98 -72.80 -52.80
C SER A 156 31.00 -72.83 -51.62
N ASN A 157 31.45 -73.31 -50.45
CA ASN A 157 30.62 -73.32 -49.23
C ASN A 157 30.27 -71.92 -48.77
N THR A 158 31.22 -70.99 -48.83
CA THR A 158 30.99 -69.57 -48.51
C THR A 158 29.97 -68.93 -49.46
N LEU A 159 30.07 -69.22 -50.76
CA LEU A 159 29.09 -68.76 -51.76
C LEU A 159 27.69 -69.32 -51.49
N LEU A 160 27.59 -70.59 -51.12
CA LEU A 160 26.31 -71.24 -50.84
C LEU A 160 25.62 -70.63 -49.62
N ALA A 161 26.39 -70.32 -48.57
CA ALA A 161 25.90 -69.59 -47.39
C ALA A 161 25.46 -68.16 -47.75
N ALA A 162 26.27 -67.41 -48.49
CA ALA A 162 25.94 -66.05 -48.92
C ALA A 162 24.67 -66.01 -49.80
N ARG A 163 24.51 -66.98 -50.71
CA ARG A 163 23.31 -67.09 -51.56
C ARG A 163 22.05 -67.40 -50.76
N LYS A 164 22.15 -68.24 -49.71
CA LYS A 164 21.02 -68.53 -48.82
C LYS A 164 20.62 -67.28 -48.03
N ALA A 165 21.59 -66.56 -47.47
CA ALA A 165 21.35 -65.31 -46.75
C ALA A 165 20.70 -64.25 -47.67
N PHE A 166 21.28 -64.02 -48.85
CA PHE A 166 20.74 -63.06 -49.83
C PHE A 166 19.29 -63.37 -50.20
N ARG A 167 18.96 -64.63 -50.49
CA ARG A 167 17.59 -65.02 -50.83
C ARG A 167 16.60 -64.77 -49.68
N SER A 168 17.01 -64.98 -48.44
CA SER A 168 16.15 -64.69 -47.27
C SER A 168 15.86 -63.19 -47.19
N GLU A 169 16.91 -62.37 -47.20
CA GLU A 169 16.79 -60.91 -47.07
C GLU A 169 16.04 -60.30 -48.28
N ALA A 170 16.24 -60.84 -49.49
CA ALA A 170 15.52 -60.41 -50.69
C ALA A 170 14.01 -60.70 -50.60
N LEU A 171 13.62 -61.85 -50.05
CA LEU A 171 12.20 -62.18 -49.82
C LEU A 171 11.58 -61.25 -48.78
N ASP A 172 12.29 -60.98 -47.67
CA ASP A 172 11.85 -60.05 -46.64
C ASP A 172 11.71 -58.62 -47.18
N TYR A 173 12.62 -58.19 -48.05
CA TYR A 173 12.56 -56.88 -48.68
C TYR A 173 11.39 -56.76 -49.67
N VAL A 174 11.18 -57.76 -50.52
CA VAL A 174 10.03 -57.79 -51.44
C VAL A 174 8.70 -57.84 -50.68
N LEU A 175 8.64 -58.57 -49.55
CA LEU A 175 7.47 -58.56 -48.68
C LEU A 175 7.21 -57.14 -48.15
N GLN A 176 8.24 -56.50 -47.59
CA GLN A 176 8.11 -55.17 -47.02
C GLN A 176 7.71 -54.12 -48.08
N ILE A 177 8.27 -54.20 -49.29
CA ILE A 177 7.86 -53.36 -50.44
C ILE A 177 6.36 -53.52 -50.71
N ASN A 178 5.89 -54.75 -50.87
CA ASN A 178 4.49 -55.02 -51.21
C ASN A 178 3.54 -54.59 -50.07
N VAL A 179 3.95 -54.76 -48.81
CA VAL A 179 3.18 -54.30 -47.65
C VAL A 179 3.09 -52.77 -47.62
N THR A 180 4.22 -52.06 -47.72
CA THR A 180 4.26 -50.59 -47.73
C THR A 180 3.43 -50.02 -48.90
N GLU A 181 3.53 -50.63 -50.08
CA GLU A 181 2.75 -50.24 -51.26
C GLU A 181 1.24 -50.44 -51.07
N SER A 182 0.83 -51.49 -50.34
CA SER A 182 -0.58 -51.71 -50.03
C SER A 182 -1.11 -50.71 -49.00
N LYS A 183 -0.34 -50.45 -47.93
CA LYS A 183 -0.70 -49.55 -46.83
C LYS A 183 -0.78 -48.09 -47.24
N LYS A 184 0.07 -47.63 -48.16
CA LYS A 184 0.09 -46.22 -48.57
C LYS A 184 -1.29 -45.74 -49.02
N LYS A 185 -2.02 -46.58 -49.76
CA LYS A 185 -3.33 -46.24 -50.30
C LYS A 185 -4.38 -46.20 -49.19
N THR A 186 -4.36 -47.17 -48.28
CA THR A 186 -5.35 -47.26 -47.20
C THR A 186 -5.20 -46.12 -46.20
N ASP A 187 -3.98 -45.80 -45.80
CA ASP A 187 -3.74 -44.85 -44.72
C ASP A 187 -3.96 -43.41 -45.16
N ILE A 188 -3.54 -43.07 -46.39
CA ILE A 188 -3.80 -41.75 -46.98
C ILE A 188 -5.30 -41.52 -47.17
N LEU A 189 -6.02 -42.50 -47.73
CA LEU A 189 -7.48 -42.38 -47.92
C LEU A 189 -8.20 -42.29 -46.57
N ALA A 190 -7.81 -43.08 -45.57
CA ALA A 190 -8.41 -43.03 -44.24
C ALA A 190 -8.17 -41.69 -43.53
N ALA A 191 -7.01 -41.05 -43.73
CA ALA A 191 -6.73 -39.73 -43.18
C ALA A 191 -7.58 -38.63 -43.86
N VAL A 192 -7.69 -38.65 -45.19
CA VAL A 192 -8.47 -37.67 -45.95
C VAL A 192 -9.97 -37.81 -45.69
N LEU A 193 -10.50 -39.04 -45.67
CA LEU A 193 -11.92 -39.28 -45.37
C LEU A 193 -12.29 -38.76 -43.99
N SER A 194 -11.48 -39.07 -42.97
CA SER A 194 -11.72 -38.59 -41.61
C SER A 194 -11.66 -37.07 -41.49
N LEU A 195 -10.81 -36.39 -42.28
CA LEU A 195 -10.79 -34.92 -42.34
C LEU A 195 -12.07 -34.35 -42.94
N ILE A 196 -12.54 -34.91 -44.06
CA ILE A 196 -13.77 -34.46 -44.72
C ILE A 196 -15.01 -34.71 -43.84
N GLU A 197 -15.08 -35.85 -43.16
CA GLU A 197 -16.15 -36.17 -42.21
C GLU A 197 -16.18 -35.17 -41.04
N ALA A 198 -15.02 -34.86 -40.46
CA ALA A 198 -14.93 -33.88 -39.38
C ALA A 198 -15.36 -32.47 -39.83
N GLN A 199 -14.98 -32.06 -41.03
CA GLN A 199 -15.42 -30.78 -41.63
C GLN A 199 -16.94 -30.76 -41.82
N ALA A 200 -17.51 -31.84 -42.37
CA ALA A 200 -18.95 -31.94 -42.59
C ALA A 200 -19.73 -31.82 -41.27
N GLN A 201 -19.27 -32.50 -40.21
CA GLN A 201 -19.87 -32.40 -38.87
C GLN A 201 -19.81 -30.99 -38.30
N PHE A 202 -18.66 -30.31 -38.43
CA PHE A 202 -18.50 -28.93 -38.00
C PHE A 202 -19.49 -27.98 -38.70
N PHE A 203 -19.57 -28.04 -40.04
CA PHE A 203 -20.48 -27.20 -40.80
C PHE A 203 -21.94 -27.49 -40.50
N GLN A 204 -22.31 -28.75 -40.30
CA GLN A 204 -23.67 -29.14 -39.93
C GLN A 204 -24.06 -28.54 -38.57
N LEU A 205 -23.21 -28.69 -37.55
CA LEU A 205 -23.47 -28.17 -36.21
C LEU A 205 -23.51 -26.64 -36.18
N GLY A 206 -22.59 -25.99 -36.91
CA GLY A 206 -22.58 -24.54 -37.05
C GLY A 206 -23.82 -23.99 -37.74
N HIS A 207 -24.26 -24.63 -38.83
CA HIS A 207 -25.49 -24.27 -39.52
C HIS A 207 -26.71 -24.43 -38.62
N GLN A 208 -26.85 -25.56 -37.93
CA GLN A 208 -27.96 -25.80 -37.00
C GLN A 208 -28.02 -24.72 -35.90
N SER A 209 -26.88 -24.39 -35.27
CA SER A 209 -26.81 -23.38 -34.21
C SER A 209 -27.22 -21.98 -34.69
N LEU A 210 -26.94 -21.63 -35.95
CA LEU A 210 -27.32 -20.34 -36.53
C LEU A 210 -28.79 -20.31 -36.96
N THR A 211 -29.31 -21.41 -37.48
CA THR A 211 -30.73 -21.54 -37.86
C THR A 211 -31.65 -21.41 -36.63
N GLU A 212 -31.26 -21.98 -35.49
CA GLU A 212 -32.01 -21.87 -34.23
C GLU A 212 -32.16 -20.42 -33.70
N VAL A 213 -31.32 -19.47 -34.15
CA VAL A 213 -31.40 -18.06 -33.74
C VAL A 213 -31.94 -17.14 -34.85
N GLU A 214 -32.36 -17.69 -35.99
CA GLU A 214 -32.74 -16.90 -37.16
C GLU A 214 -33.95 -15.99 -36.91
N ASP A 215 -35.04 -16.55 -36.37
CA ASP A 215 -36.27 -15.80 -36.07
C ASP A 215 -36.02 -14.73 -35.01
N TYR A 216 -35.21 -15.06 -34.00
CA TYR A 216 -34.81 -14.09 -32.97
C TYR A 216 -34.01 -12.93 -33.57
N ARG A 217 -33.08 -13.20 -34.47
CA ARG A 217 -32.29 -12.18 -35.16
C ARG A 217 -33.17 -11.24 -36.00
N LYS A 218 -34.19 -11.78 -36.69
CA LYS A 218 -35.14 -10.97 -37.48
C LYS A 218 -35.93 -10.02 -36.55
N ASN A 219 -36.53 -10.56 -35.49
CA ASN A 219 -37.26 -9.77 -34.49
C ASN A 219 -36.36 -8.69 -33.85
N LEU A 220 -35.14 -9.05 -33.44
CA LEU A 220 -34.19 -8.11 -32.86
C LEU A 220 -33.81 -6.99 -33.84
N SER A 221 -33.70 -7.29 -35.14
CA SER A 221 -33.41 -6.29 -36.18
C SER A 221 -34.55 -5.28 -36.35
N GLU A 222 -35.80 -5.75 -36.28
CA GLU A 222 -36.99 -4.88 -36.31
C GLU A 222 -37.03 -3.98 -35.07
N GLN A 223 -36.83 -4.55 -33.88
CA GLN A 223 -36.76 -3.80 -32.62
C GLN A 223 -35.64 -2.76 -32.63
N HIS A 224 -34.44 -3.12 -33.11
CA HIS A 224 -33.34 -2.18 -33.26
C HIS A 224 -33.70 -1.00 -34.17
N THR A 225 -34.36 -1.27 -35.31
CA THR A 225 -34.82 -0.22 -36.22
C THR A 225 -35.79 0.74 -35.53
N GLN A 226 -36.73 0.21 -34.74
CA GLN A 226 -37.66 1.03 -33.97
C GLN A 226 -36.96 1.87 -32.89
N LEU A 227 -35.96 1.31 -32.19
CA LEU A 227 -35.17 2.02 -31.19
C LEU A 227 -34.39 3.19 -31.81
N VAL A 228 -33.81 3.00 -33.00
CA VAL A 228 -33.12 4.07 -33.73
C VAL A 228 -34.06 5.22 -34.07
N LEU A 229 -35.28 4.91 -34.53
CA LEU A 229 -36.30 5.93 -34.82
C LEU A 229 -36.74 6.69 -33.56
N ASN A 230 -36.96 5.97 -32.46
CA ASN A 230 -37.32 6.57 -31.17
C ASN A 230 -36.21 7.47 -30.64
N SER A 231 -34.95 7.01 -30.67
CA SER A 231 -33.79 7.79 -30.24
C SER A 231 -33.61 9.07 -31.07
N ALA A 232 -33.81 8.99 -32.39
CA ALA A 232 -33.75 10.17 -33.25
C ALA A 232 -34.86 11.20 -32.93
N ARG A 233 -36.06 10.72 -32.60
CA ARG A 233 -37.17 11.57 -32.17
C ARG A 233 -36.87 12.23 -30.82
N GLU A 234 -36.44 11.46 -29.83
CA GLU A 234 -36.07 11.98 -28.50
C GLU A 234 -34.94 12.99 -28.58
N LYS A 235 -33.92 12.73 -29.39
CA LYS A 235 -32.83 13.67 -29.65
C LYS A 235 -33.37 14.99 -30.20
N ARG A 236 -34.24 14.95 -31.21
CA ARG A 236 -34.86 16.16 -31.78
C ARG A 236 -35.68 16.92 -30.73
N ASP A 237 -36.51 16.22 -29.95
CA ASP A 237 -37.33 16.82 -28.91
C ASP A 237 -36.45 17.48 -27.83
N MET A 238 -35.34 16.83 -27.44
CA MET A 238 -34.37 17.37 -26.49
C MET A 238 -33.62 18.59 -27.04
N GLU A 239 -33.22 18.57 -28.31
CA GLU A 239 -32.60 19.72 -28.99
C GLU A 239 -33.56 20.92 -29.05
N GLN A 240 -34.84 20.68 -29.32
CA GLN A 240 -35.87 21.72 -29.30
C GLN A 240 -36.06 22.31 -27.90
N ARG A 241 -36.15 21.48 -26.86
CA ARG A 241 -36.22 21.95 -25.46
C ARG A 241 -34.98 22.75 -25.08
N HIS A 242 -33.80 22.26 -25.43
CA HIS A 242 -32.54 22.95 -25.19
C HIS A 242 -32.51 24.33 -25.88
N ALA A 243 -32.93 24.40 -27.14
CA ALA A 243 -33.04 25.67 -27.87
C ALA A 243 -34.04 26.63 -27.19
N ALA A 244 -35.21 26.13 -26.77
CA ALA A 244 -36.22 26.94 -26.09
C ALA A 244 -35.73 27.49 -24.73
N ILE A 245 -34.97 26.71 -23.96
CA ILE A 245 -34.34 27.17 -22.71
C ILE A 245 -33.28 28.22 -23.00
N LYS A 246 -32.46 28.02 -24.04
CA LYS A 246 -31.42 28.98 -24.44
C LYS A 246 -31.99 30.34 -24.89
N THR A 247 -33.19 30.34 -25.49
CA THR A 247 -33.86 31.58 -25.93
C THR A 247 -34.63 32.31 -24.85
N LYS A 248 -35.00 31.62 -23.75
CA LYS A 248 -35.42 32.33 -22.54
C LYS A 248 -34.18 33.07 -22.04
N ASP A 249 -34.28 34.37 -21.83
CA ASP A 249 -33.15 35.17 -21.40
C ASP A 249 -32.61 34.62 -20.06
N ILE A 250 -31.47 33.92 -20.10
CA ILE A 250 -30.75 33.38 -18.93
C ILE A 250 -30.00 34.53 -18.23
N SER A 251 -30.31 35.79 -18.57
CA SER A 251 -29.87 36.99 -17.88
C SER A 251 -30.37 36.97 -16.44
N TYR A 252 -29.51 36.43 -15.58
CA TYR A 252 -29.58 36.45 -14.12
C TYR A 252 -30.63 35.53 -13.47
N ASP A 253 -30.06 34.65 -12.65
CA ASP A 253 -30.59 33.71 -11.66
C ASP A 253 -31.50 34.36 -10.60
N ASP A 254 -32.59 35.00 -11.04
CA ASP A 254 -33.48 35.79 -10.19
C ASP A 254 -34.87 35.13 -10.01
N SER A 255 -35.16 34.06 -10.75
CA SER A 255 -36.48 33.38 -10.77
C SER A 255 -36.46 31.93 -10.26
N ILE A 256 -35.36 31.44 -9.67
CA ILE A 256 -35.25 30.06 -9.13
C ILE A 256 -35.03 30.12 -7.61
N MET A 257 -35.86 30.88 -6.90
CA MET A 257 -35.88 30.91 -5.45
C MET A 257 -37.32 30.82 -4.94
N ASP A 258 -38.01 29.73 -5.28
CA ASP A 258 -39.34 29.46 -4.76
C ASP A 258 -39.22 28.77 -3.40
N PHE A 259 -39.36 29.56 -2.32
CA PHE A 259 -39.58 29.02 -0.98
C PHE A 259 -40.95 28.33 -0.97
N SER A 260 -40.95 27.00 -0.85
CA SER A 260 -42.18 26.19 -0.79
C SER A 260 -42.19 25.43 0.53
N PRO A 261 -42.88 25.94 1.57
CA PRO A 261 -42.94 25.27 2.87
C PRO A 261 -43.59 23.88 2.80
N ASP A 262 -44.46 23.63 1.81
CA ASP A 262 -45.19 22.37 1.59
C ASP A 262 -44.64 21.54 0.40
N ALA A 263 -43.37 21.73 0.03
CA ALA A 263 -42.79 20.93 -1.04
C ALA A 263 -42.86 19.43 -0.71
N PRO A 264 -43.32 18.55 -1.62
CA PRO A 264 -43.46 17.12 -1.35
C PRO A 264 -42.13 16.41 -1.03
N SER A 265 -41.00 17.08 -1.27
CA SER A 265 -39.65 16.64 -0.89
C SER A 265 -39.29 16.89 0.59
N GLY A 266 -40.05 17.69 1.33
CA GLY A 266 -39.75 18.11 2.71
C GLY A 266 -38.57 19.09 2.83
N ILE A 267 -38.14 19.70 1.71
CA ILE A 267 -37.08 20.70 1.61
C ILE A 267 -37.72 22.06 1.37
N ALA A 268 -37.58 23.00 2.31
CA ALA A 268 -38.21 24.31 2.22
C ALA A 268 -37.45 25.29 1.32
N MET A 269 -36.12 25.15 1.24
CA MET A 269 -35.24 25.92 0.37
C MET A 269 -33.91 25.18 0.19
N GLU A 270 -33.32 25.25 -0.99
CA GLU A 270 -31.97 24.75 -1.27
C GLU A 270 -31.19 25.65 -2.23
N GLY A 271 -29.86 25.62 -2.14
CA GLY A 271 -28.99 26.41 -3.00
C GLY A 271 -27.57 26.55 -2.48
N TYR A 272 -26.69 27.17 -3.27
CA TYR A 272 -25.30 27.41 -2.87
C TYR A 272 -25.19 28.62 -1.94
N LEU A 273 -24.43 28.47 -0.86
CA LEU A 273 -23.96 29.57 -0.03
C LEU A 273 -22.48 29.39 0.30
N TYR A 274 -21.79 30.49 0.55
CA TYR A 274 -20.46 30.46 1.15
C TYR A 274 -20.60 30.47 2.67
N LYS A 275 -19.89 29.59 3.37
CA LYS A 275 -19.78 29.61 4.82
C LYS A 275 -18.38 29.98 5.26
N ARG A 276 -18.28 30.75 6.34
CA ARG A 276 -17.00 30.99 7.02
C ARG A 276 -16.71 29.84 7.97
N ALA A 277 -15.52 29.27 7.88
CA ALA A 277 -15.05 28.29 8.86
C ALA A 277 -14.83 28.97 10.21
N SER A 278 -15.13 28.24 11.29
CA SER A 278 -14.86 28.68 12.67
C SER A 278 -13.40 28.47 13.09
N ASN A 279 -12.53 28.01 12.18
CA ASN A 279 -11.10 27.82 12.43
C ASN A 279 -10.33 29.14 12.32
N ALA A 280 -9.10 29.17 12.84
CA ALA A 280 -8.24 30.35 12.89
C ALA A 280 -8.02 31.01 11.52
N PHE A 281 -7.97 30.21 10.45
CA PHE A 281 -7.81 30.70 9.07
C PHE A 281 -9.06 31.40 8.50
N LYS A 282 -10.22 31.34 9.18
CA LYS A 282 -11.50 31.95 8.81
C LYS A 282 -11.85 31.79 7.32
N THR A 283 -11.56 30.60 6.78
CA THR A 283 -11.67 30.36 5.34
C THR A 283 -13.12 30.29 4.88
N TRP A 284 -13.40 30.85 3.71
CA TRP A 284 -14.73 30.80 3.11
C TRP A 284 -14.84 29.63 2.17
N SER A 285 -15.92 28.86 2.28
CA SER A 285 -16.13 27.68 1.46
C SER A 285 -17.57 27.60 0.93
N ARG A 286 -17.70 27.40 -0.39
CA ARG A 286 -19.01 27.22 -1.06
C ARG A 286 -19.55 25.83 -0.78
N ARG A 287 -20.79 25.73 -0.33
CA ARG A 287 -21.48 24.45 -0.04
C ARG A 287 -22.92 24.52 -0.51
N TRP A 288 -23.51 23.36 -0.80
CA TRP A 288 -24.95 23.25 -1.09
C TRP A 288 -25.70 23.18 0.23
N PHE A 289 -26.48 24.20 0.54
CA PHE A 289 -27.31 24.29 1.74
C PHE A 289 -28.73 23.87 1.42
N SER A 290 -29.39 23.27 2.40
CA SER A 290 -30.82 22.98 2.34
C SER A 290 -31.45 23.11 3.71
N ILE A 291 -32.67 23.64 3.74
CA ILE A 291 -33.50 23.69 4.95
C ILE A 291 -34.44 22.49 4.90
N GLN A 292 -34.24 21.54 5.81
CA GLN A 292 -35.02 20.31 5.86
C GLN A 292 -35.41 20.03 7.31
N LYS A 293 -36.69 19.73 7.58
CA LYS A 293 -37.17 19.31 8.92
C LYS A 293 -36.71 20.22 10.07
N ASN A 294 -36.82 21.54 9.90
CA ASN A 294 -36.38 22.56 10.89
C ASN A 294 -34.87 22.55 11.21
N GLN A 295 -34.05 21.98 10.32
CA GLN A 295 -32.60 21.99 10.39
C GLN A 295 -32.00 22.74 9.21
N LEU A 296 -30.88 23.42 9.46
CA LEU A 296 -30.04 23.95 8.39
C LEU A 296 -28.87 23.00 8.19
N VAL A 297 -28.80 22.37 7.01
CA VAL A 297 -27.77 21.39 6.68
C VAL A 297 -27.02 21.79 5.41
N TYR A 298 -25.77 21.33 5.27
CA TYR A 298 -25.03 21.45 4.01
C TYR A 298 -24.40 20.14 3.54
N GLN A 299 -24.19 20.02 2.24
CA GLN A 299 -23.45 18.94 1.59
C GLN A 299 -22.22 19.50 0.84
N LYS A 300 -21.14 18.72 0.81
CA LYS A 300 -19.92 19.09 0.05
C LYS A 300 -20.01 18.60 -1.38
N LYS A 301 -20.46 17.35 -1.58
CA LYS A 301 -20.73 16.74 -2.89
C LYS A 301 -22.09 16.05 -2.87
N PHE A 302 -22.64 15.83 -4.06
CA PHE A 302 -23.89 15.08 -4.24
C PHE A 302 -23.78 13.68 -3.61
N LYS A 303 -24.76 13.29 -2.79
CA LYS A 303 -24.84 12.06 -1.96
C LYS A 303 -23.95 11.99 -0.71
N ASP A 304 -23.26 13.07 -0.33
CA ASP A 304 -22.62 13.12 0.99
C ASP A 304 -23.67 13.14 2.11
N GLN A 305 -23.36 12.57 3.28
CA GLN A 305 -24.22 12.74 4.46
C GLN A 305 -24.34 14.24 4.80
N PRO A 306 -25.56 14.78 4.91
CA PRO A 306 -25.77 16.19 5.19
C PRO A 306 -25.17 16.53 6.55
N THR A 307 -24.27 17.51 6.58
CA THR A 307 -23.72 18.01 7.84
C THR A 307 -24.67 19.04 8.43
N VAL A 308 -25.17 18.76 9.62
CA VAL A 308 -26.06 19.66 10.36
C VAL A 308 -25.26 20.87 10.84
N VAL A 309 -25.64 22.06 10.35
CA VAL A 309 -25.09 23.34 10.82
C VAL A 309 -25.88 23.79 12.05
N MET A 310 -27.20 23.78 11.92
CA MET A 310 -28.13 24.15 12.99
C MET A 310 -29.09 22.99 13.22
N GLU A 311 -29.04 22.43 14.43
CA GLU A 311 -29.82 21.26 14.86
C GLU A 311 -31.30 21.58 15.10
N ASP A 312 -31.58 22.83 15.53
CA ASP A 312 -32.94 23.31 15.74
C ASP A 312 -33.04 24.79 15.37
N LEU A 313 -33.68 25.06 14.24
CA LEU A 313 -33.91 26.43 13.79
C LEU A 313 -34.78 27.23 14.77
N ARG A 314 -35.66 26.62 15.58
CA ARG A 314 -36.52 27.35 16.54
C ARG A 314 -35.71 28.19 17.55
N LEU A 315 -34.53 27.71 17.90
CA LEU A 315 -33.64 28.39 18.85
C LEU A 315 -32.70 29.39 18.17
N CYS A 316 -32.85 29.59 16.86
CA CYS A 316 -31.96 30.42 16.07
C CYS A 316 -32.55 31.82 15.83
N THR A 317 -31.65 32.78 15.67
CA THR A 317 -31.98 34.11 15.13
C THR A 317 -31.09 34.35 13.92
N VAL A 318 -31.64 35.01 12.90
CA VAL A 318 -30.87 35.39 11.70
C VAL A 318 -30.70 36.91 11.67
N LYS A 319 -29.47 37.37 11.43
CA LYS A 319 -29.11 38.78 11.42
C LYS A 319 -28.32 39.12 10.16
N THR A 320 -28.55 40.29 9.59
CA THR A 320 -27.67 40.85 8.56
C THR A 320 -26.35 41.26 9.21
N SER A 321 -25.22 40.91 8.59
CA SER A 321 -23.90 41.27 9.11
C SER A 321 -23.39 42.48 8.33
N ALA A 322 -23.51 43.67 8.91
CA ALA A 322 -23.03 44.92 8.32
C ALA A 322 -21.53 45.18 8.59
N ASP A 323 -20.96 44.52 9.59
CA ASP A 323 -19.64 44.80 10.17
C ASP A 323 -18.53 43.85 9.65
N ASN A 324 -18.78 43.18 8.52
CA ASN A 324 -17.89 42.16 7.95
C ASN A 324 -17.42 42.59 6.55
N GLU A 325 -16.17 42.25 6.18
CA GLU A 325 -15.52 42.76 4.96
C GLU A 325 -16.17 42.31 3.63
N ARG A 326 -17.04 41.29 3.64
CA ARG A 326 -17.66 40.73 2.44
C ARG A 326 -19.14 41.13 2.30
N ARG A 327 -19.54 41.45 1.06
CA ARG A 327 -20.92 41.77 0.69
C ARG A 327 -21.85 40.56 0.84
N PHE A 328 -23.13 40.83 1.11
CA PHE A 328 -24.22 39.85 1.17
C PHE A 328 -24.08 38.78 2.28
N CYS A 329 -23.41 39.15 3.37
CA CYS A 329 -23.23 38.28 4.53
C CYS A 329 -24.41 38.35 5.52
N PHE A 330 -24.81 37.20 6.03
CA PHE A 330 -25.79 37.08 7.10
C PHE A 330 -25.35 36.00 8.09
N GLU A 331 -25.73 36.15 9.35
CA GLU A 331 -25.35 35.25 10.42
C GLU A 331 -26.58 34.56 10.98
N VAL A 332 -26.50 33.23 11.13
CA VAL A 332 -27.49 32.43 11.86
C VAL A 332 -26.89 32.06 13.21
N VAL A 333 -27.51 32.52 14.28
CA VAL A 333 -27.01 32.41 15.65
C VAL A 333 -27.96 31.57 16.48
N SER A 334 -27.46 30.50 17.10
CA SER A 334 -28.11 29.74 18.18
C SER A 334 -27.37 29.94 19.51
N PRO A 335 -27.90 29.44 20.64
CA PRO A 335 -27.25 29.59 21.95
C PRO A 335 -25.85 28.98 22.04
N SER A 336 -25.51 28.00 21.20
CA SER A 336 -24.26 27.26 21.26
C SER A 336 -23.36 27.44 20.04
N LYS A 337 -23.90 27.90 18.90
CA LYS A 337 -23.19 28.02 17.62
C LYS A 337 -23.61 29.27 16.88
N SER A 338 -22.67 29.97 16.28
CA SER A 338 -22.95 30.97 15.25
C SER A 338 -22.33 30.56 13.93
N CYS A 339 -23.09 30.75 12.84
CA CYS A 339 -22.64 30.42 11.49
C CYS A 339 -22.79 31.64 10.60
N LEU A 340 -21.66 32.09 10.04
CA LEU A 340 -21.64 33.20 9.09
C LEU A 340 -21.70 32.67 7.66
N LEU A 341 -22.71 33.13 6.93
CA LEU A 341 -23.04 32.71 5.57
C LEU A 341 -22.99 33.93 4.63
N GLN A 342 -22.77 33.67 3.35
CA GLN A 342 -22.73 34.67 2.30
C GLN A 342 -23.48 34.14 1.07
N ALA A 343 -24.42 34.95 0.57
CA ALA A 343 -25.15 34.70 -0.66
C ALA A 343 -24.48 35.37 -1.87
N ASP A 344 -24.89 34.99 -3.09
CA ASP A 344 -24.28 35.52 -4.33
C ASP A 344 -24.91 36.87 -4.77
N SER A 345 -26.10 37.23 -4.25
CA SER A 345 -26.76 38.53 -4.49
C SER A 345 -27.54 39.04 -3.27
N GLU A 346 -27.91 40.33 -3.28
CA GLU A 346 -28.75 40.94 -2.23
C GLU A 346 -30.15 40.29 -2.17
N ARG A 347 -30.74 39.97 -3.34
CA ARG A 347 -32.02 39.27 -3.42
C ARG A 347 -31.92 37.86 -2.85
N GLN A 348 -30.84 37.12 -3.16
CA GLN A 348 -30.61 35.80 -2.58
C GLN A 348 -30.37 35.87 -1.08
N GLN A 349 -29.62 36.87 -0.60
CA GLN A 349 -29.44 37.11 0.83
C GLN A 349 -30.79 37.33 1.52
N GLN A 350 -31.63 38.22 0.97
CA GLN A 350 -32.95 38.48 1.53
C GLN A 350 -33.86 37.26 1.44
N GLY A 351 -33.78 36.48 0.36
CA GLY A 351 -34.51 35.22 0.17
C GLY A 351 -34.13 34.18 1.21
N TRP A 352 -32.83 33.94 1.42
CA TRP A 352 -32.32 33.02 2.44
C TRP A 352 -32.66 33.48 3.86
N ILE A 353 -32.56 34.77 4.16
CA ILE A 353 -32.96 35.33 5.47
C ILE A 353 -34.46 35.10 5.70
N SER A 354 -35.29 35.44 4.72
CA SER A 354 -36.75 35.28 4.80
C SER A 354 -37.13 33.81 4.94
N ALA A 355 -36.49 32.90 4.20
CA ALA A 355 -36.72 31.47 4.30
C ALA A 355 -36.36 30.93 5.68
N VAL A 356 -35.20 31.31 6.23
CA VAL A 356 -34.80 30.92 7.59
C VAL A 356 -35.78 31.49 8.62
N GLN A 357 -36.19 32.75 8.52
CA GLN A 357 -37.20 33.35 9.42
C GLN A 357 -38.56 32.66 9.33
N ASN A 358 -39.02 32.34 8.13
CA ASN A 358 -40.28 31.64 7.91
C ASN A 358 -40.22 30.20 8.43
N SER A 359 -39.09 29.50 8.26
CA SER A 359 -38.88 28.18 8.86
C SER A 359 -38.83 28.24 10.39
N ILE A 360 -38.25 29.28 10.97
CA ILE A 360 -38.30 29.51 12.43
C ILE A 360 -39.76 29.70 12.88
N ALA A 361 -40.52 30.56 12.19
CA ALA A 361 -41.91 30.86 12.52
C ALA A 361 -42.84 29.63 12.38
N SER A 362 -42.70 28.86 11.29
CA SER A 362 -43.42 27.60 11.06
C SER A 362 -43.11 26.56 12.13
N ALA A 363 -41.83 26.43 12.52
CA ALA A 363 -41.43 25.51 13.57
C ALA A 363 -41.98 25.88 14.97
N PHE A 364 -42.36 27.14 15.21
CA PHE A 364 -43.10 27.57 16.40
C PHE A 364 -44.60 27.32 16.30
N GLN A 365 -45.19 27.37 15.10
CA GLN A 365 -46.63 27.11 14.88
C GLN A 365 -46.96 25.62 15.01
N ASP A 366 -46.09 24.71 14.55
CA ASP A 366 -46.21 23.26 14.76
C ASP A 366 -46.27 22.88 16.26
N CYS A 367 -45.62 23.66 17.14
CA CYS A 367 -45.72 23.45 18.59
C CYS A 367 -47.03 23.95 19.21
N ARG A 368 -47.76 24.87 18.56
CA ARG A 368 -49.05 25.40 19.05
C ARG A 368 -50.21 24.46 18.74
N GLU A 369 -50.18 23.73 17.63
CA GLU A 369 -51.23 22.74 17.32
C GLU A 369 -51.19 21.50 18.23
N VAL A 370 -50.02 21.19 18.81
CA VAL A 370 -49.87 20.07 19.77
C VAL A 370 -50.44 20.40 21.16
N GLN A 371 -50.76 21.66 21.47
CA GLN A 371 -51.28 22.06 22.80
C GLN A 371 -52.82 22.04 22.92
N HIS A 372 -53.55 21.63 21.88
CA HIS A 372 -55.01 21.47 21.92
C HIS A 372 -55.47 20.06 21.54
N SER A 373 -55.11 19.05 22.34
CA SER A 373 -55.97 17.89 22.58
C SER A 373 -55.54 17.15 23.86
N PRO A 374 -56.47 16.72 24.75
CA PRO A 374 -56.13 16.13 26.03
C PRO A 374 -56.01 14.60 25.96
N ARG A 375 -55.16 14.06 26.86
CA ARG A 375 -55.05 12.67 27.35
C ARG A 375 -53.94 11.82 26.72
N GLY A 376 -53.06 11.34 27.60
CA GLY A 376 -52.16 10.23 27.32
C GLY A 376 -50.99 10.17 28.30
N ARG A 377 -51.22 9.59 29.47
CA ARG A 377 -50.18 9.07 30.39
C ARG A 377 -49.11 8.31 29.59
N ASP A 378 -47.82 8.58 29.82
CA ASP A 378 -46.97 7.70 30.65
C ASP A 378 -45.50 8.17 30.76
N ARG A 379 -44.97 7.92 31.97
CA ARG A 379 -43.59 7.65 32.44
C ARG A 379 -42.43 7.82 31.43
N CYS A 380 -41.24 8.32 31.77
CA CYS A 380 -40.49 8.20 33.02
C CYS A 380 -39.23 9.10 33.00
N SER A 381 -38.75 9.41 34.22
CA SER A 381 -37.33 9.59 34.64
C SER A 381 -36.47 10.75 34.11
N SER A 382 -36.40 11.78 34.96
CA SER A 382 -35.20 12.46 35.51
C SER A 382 -33.83 11.81 35.21
N VAL A 383 -32.69 12.51 35.08
CA VAL A 383 -32.16 13.58 35.93
C VAL A 383 -31.03 14.37 35.19
N SER A 384 -30.96 15.68 35.48
CA SER A 384 -29.77 16.56 35.59
C SER A 384 -28.82 16.81 34.41
N ASN A 385 -29.02 17.98 33.78
CA ASN A 385 -27.96 18.81 33.21
C ASN A 385 -27.57 19.87 34.25
N SER A 386 -26.28 20.01 34.54
CA SER A 386 -25.72 21.16 35.24
C SER A 386 -25.15 22.18 34.24
N SER A 387 -25.24 23.43 34.65
CA SER A 387 -25.11 24.68 33.90
C SER A 387 -23.66 25.17 33.74
N GLY A 388 -23.42 26.00 32.72
CA GLY A 388 -22.24 26.89 32.55
C GLY A 388 -21.61 26.72 31.17
N GLY A 389 -21.49 27.71 30.29
CA GLY A 389 -21.12 29.12 30.51
C GLY A 389 -19.72 29.32 29.93
N GLN A 390 -19.59 30.11 28.85
CA GLN A 390 -18.36 30.24 28.06
C GLN A 390 -17.26 31.04 28.80
N SER A 391 -16.29 30.28 29.32
CA SER A 391 -14.87 30.61 29.53
C SER A 391 -13.96 29.50 28.94
N GLY A 392 -14.52 28.70 28.01
CA GLY A 392 -14.30 27.26 28.03
C GLY A 392 -13.25 26.63 27.10
N GLU A 393 -12.55 27.35 26.22
CA GLU A 393 -11.59 26.66 25.31
C GLU A 393 -10.24 26.31 26.00
N GLN A 394 -9.73 27.14 26.90
CA GLN A 394 -8.56 26.78 27.74
C GLN A 394 -8.95 25.84 28.90
N GLU A 395 -10.10 26.06 29.54
CA GLU A 395 -10.58 25.16 30.62
C GLU A 395 -10.96 23.76 30.10
N SER A 396 -11.43 23.62 28.86
CA SER A 396 -11.79 22.31 28.29
C SER A 396 -10.59 21.45 27.90
N THR A 397 -9.52 22.04 27.37
CA THR A 397 -8.29 21.31 27.00
C THR A 397 -7.49 20.89 28.24
N GLY A 398 -7.37 21.77 29.25
CA GLY A 398 -6.77 21.43 30.55
C GLY A 398 -7.57 20.34 31.29
N ARG A 399 -8.91 20.40 31.30
CA ARG A 399 -9.73 19.32 31.88
C ARG A 399 -9.54 17.98 31.17
N GLN A 400 -9.45 17.97 29.84
CA GLN A 400 -9.21 16.74 29.09
C GLN A 400 -7.84 16.13 29.43
N ALA A 401 -6.78 16.94 29.47
CA ALA A 401 -5.45 16.46 29.87
C ALA A 401 -5.43 15.94 31.32
N LEU A 402 -6.10 16.63 32.25
CA LEU A 402 -6.26 16.18 33.63
C LEU A 402 -6.97 14.81 33.69
N GLU A 403 -8.08 14.66 32.99
CA GLU A 403 -8.87 13.41 32.97
C GLU A 403 -8.09 12.24 32.36
N GLU A 404 -7.29 12.46 31.31
CA GLU A 404 -6.47 11.41 30.69
C GLU A 404 -5.30 11.00 31.59
N VAL A 405 -4.55 11.96 32.13
CA VAL A 405 -3.37 11.68 32.96
C VAL A 405 -3.75 11.08 34.31
N GLN A 406 -4.89 11.48 34.91
CA GLN A 406 -5.34 10.93 36.20
C GLN A 406 -5.87 9.49 36.11
N LYS A 407 -6.27 9.00 34.93
CA LYS A 407 -6.69 7.59 34.73
C LYS A 407 -5.54 6.60 34.89
N ILE A 408 -4.30 7.05 34.72
CA ILE A 408 -3.12 6.21 34.85
C ILE A 408 -2.92 5.77 36.30
N GLN A 409 -2.55 4.51 36.49
CA GLN A 409 -2.42 3.90 37.81
C GLN A 409 -1.42 4.67 38.70
N GLY A 410 -1.91 5.15 39.84
CA GLY A 410 -1.13 5.91 40.83
C GLY A 410 -1.10 7.42 40.60
N ASN A 411 -1.63 7.93 39.48
CA ASN A 411 -1.67 9.37 39.21
C ASN A 411 -2.80 10.11 39.94
N SER A 412 -3.73 9.39 40.57
CA SER A 412 -4.79 9.94 41.42
C SER A 412 -4.31 10.49 42.77
N GLN A 413 -3.05 10.26 43.12
CA GLN A 413 -2.38 10.76 44.32
C GLN A 413 -1.04 11.37 43.93
N CYS A 414 -0.58 12.38 44.67
CA CYS A 414 0.73 13.00 44.48
C CYS A 414 1.85 11.96 44.62
N CYS A 415 2.79 11.95 43.65
CA CYS A 415 3.88 10.98 43.57
C CYS A 415 4.70 10.87 44.88
N ASP A 416 4.95 12.01 45.54
CA ASP A 416 5.85 12.09 46.69
C ASP A 416 5.18 11.99 48.06
N CYS A 417 4.04 12.65 48.27
CA CYS A 417 3.38 12.71 49.59
C CYS A 417 2.03 11.98 49.68
N GLY A 418 1.54 11.42 48.56
CA GLY A 418 0.27 10.69 48.51
C GLY A 418 -1.00 11.55 48.62
N GLU A 419 -0.90 12.88 48.55
CA GLU A 419 -2.06 13.77 48.58
C GLU A 419 -3.00 13.52 47.38
N PRO A 420 -4.31 13.28 47.60
CA PRO A 420 -5.24 12.92 46.54
C PRO A 420 -5.53 14.10 45.60
N GLY A 421 -5.80 13.81 44.32
CA GLY A 421 -6.20 14.79 43.31
C GLY A 421 -5.09 15.80 42.94
N PRO A 422 -3.91 15.36 42.48
CA PRO A 422 -2.86 16.29 42.05
C PRO A 422 -3.24 17.04 40.76
N ASP A 423 -3.14 18.37 40.79
CA ASP A 423 -3.41 19.27 39.65
C ASP A 423 -2.14 19.79 38.96
N TRP A 424 -0.97 19.27 39.31
CA TRP A 424 0.31 19.63 38.67
C TRP A 424 1.03 18.37 38.21
N ALA A 425 1.94 18.54 37.25
CA ALA A 425 2.75 17.46 36.72
C ALA A 425 4.17 17.93 36.40
N SER A 426 5.14 17.02 36.49
CA SER A 426 6.51 17.23 36.01
C SER A 426 6.70 16.56 34.66
N ILE A 427 6.73 17.34 33.59
CA ILE A 427 6.67 16.83 32.21
C ILE A 427 7.93 16.08 31.75
N ASN A 428 9.09 16.32 32.37
CA ASN A 428 10.31 15.57 32.10
C ASN A 428 10.42 14.26 32.89
N LEU A 429 9.70 14.15 34.01
CA LEU A 429 9.71 12.97 34.88
C LEU A 429 8.50 12.07 34.64
N GLY A 430 7.39 12.58 34.11
CA GLY A 430 6.17 11.81 33.89
C GLY A 430 5.38 11.54 35.18
N ILE A 431 5.37 12.47 36.14
CA ILE A 431 4.72 12.32 37.46
C ILE A 431 3.70 13.43 37.74
N THR A 432 2.70 13.13 38.58
CA THR A 432 1.71 14.09 39.08
C THR A 432 2.02 14.52 40.53
N LEU A 433 1.78 15.80 40.82
CA LEU A 433 2.21 16.49 42.03
C LEU A 433 1.07 17.35 42.61
N CYS A 434 0.95 17.42 43.93
CA CYS A 434 0.10 18.41 44.60
C CYS A 434 0.75 19.81 44.58
N ILE A 435 0.01 20.84 45.01
CA ILE A 435 0.50 22.23 45.00
C ILE A 435 1.79 22.43 45.80
N VAL A 436 1.94 21.71 46.91
CA VAL A 436 3.09 21.85 47.80
C VAL A 436 4.32 21.18 47.20
N CYS A 437 4.19 19.93 46.75
CA CYS A 437 5.29 19.18 46.12
C CYS A 437 5.70 19.81 44.78
N SER A 438 4.74 20.32 44.00
CA SER A 438 5.04 21.04 42.76
C SER A 438 5.85 22.32 43.02
N GLY A 439 5.55 23.05 44.09
CA GLY A 439 6.34 24.20 44.54
C GLY A 439 7.77 23.84 44.95
N ILE A 440 7.99 22.68 45.55
CA ILE A 440 9.33 22.16 45.88
C ILE A 440 10.08 21.76 44.61
N HIS A 441 9.44 21.02 43.70
CA HIS A 441 10.02 20.63 42.42
C HIS A 441 10.48 21.84 41.60
N ARG A 442 9.71 22.94 41.60
CA ARG A 442 10.11 24.21 40.98
C ARG A 442 11.40 24.79 41.59
N SER A 443 11.59 24.65 42.91
CA SER A 443 12.77 25.15 43.62
C SER A 443 14.06 24.36 43.34
N LEU A 444 13.96 23.12 42.83
CA LEU A 444 15.12 22.34 42.39
C LEU A 444 15.73 22.90 41.10
N GLY A 445 14.91 23.55 40.27
CA GLY A 445 15.29 24.10 38.98
C GLY A 445 14.96 23.16 37.81
N VAL A 446 14.90 23.75 36.61
CA VAL A 446 14.40 23.11 35.38
C VAL A 446 15.25 21.94 34.87
N HIS A 447 16.47 21.78 35.40
CA HIS A 447 17.37 20.67 35.09
C HIS A 447 17.03 19.40 35.90
N PHE A 448 16.24 19.52 36.97
CA PHE A 448 15.72 18.38 37.72
C PHE A 448 14.24 18.14 37.42
N SER A 449 13.41 19.19 37.45
CA SER A 449 11.97 19.04 37.26
C SER A 449 11.36 20.23 36.51
N LYS A 450 10.54 19.91 35.51
CA LYS A 450 9.82 20.87 34.66
C LYS A 450 8.34 20.80 34.99
N VAL A 451 7.87 21.70 35.86
CA VAL A 451 6.51 21.66 36.39
C VAL A 451 5.52 22.45 35.52
N ARG A 452 4.37 21.83 35.23
CA ARG A 452 3.19 22.41 34.56
C ARG A 452 1.93 22.13 35.39
N SER A 453 0.95 23.02 35.32
CA SER A 453 -0.39 22.80 35.84
C SER A 453 -1.20 21.97 34.85
N LEU A 454 -1.91 20.96 35.34
CA LEU A 454 -2.81 20.14 34.52
C LEU A 454 -4.09 20.89 34.14
N THR A 455 -4.48 21.90 34.91
CA THR A 455 -5.73 22.66 34.71
C THR A 455 -5.51 24.04 34.10
N LEU A 456 -4.37 24.69 34.37
CA LEU A 456 -4.12 26.09 33.98
C LEU A 456 -3.20 26.26 32.77
N ASP A 457 -2.34 25.29 32.48
CA ASP A 457 -1.43 25.37 31.32
C ASP A 457 -2.06 24.69 30.10
N SER A 458 -1.71 25.14 28.90
CA SER A 458 -2.04 24.42 27.65
C SER A 458 -1.18 23.17 27.52
N TRP A 459 -1.79 22.04 27.19
CA TRP A 459 -1.10 20.77 27.01
C TRP A 459 -1.08 20.35 25.55
N GLU A 460 0.10 20.09 25.04
CA GLU A 460 0.28 19.49 23.73
C GLU A 460 -0.06 17.99 23.73
N PRO A 461 -0.67 17.46 22.65
CA PRO A 461 -1.05 16.05 22.60
C PRO A 461 0.12 15.06 22.76
N GLU A 462 1.33 15.44 22.32
CA GLU A 462 2.52 14.59 22.47
C GLU A 462 2.97 14.48 23.94
N LEU A 463 2.82 15.58 24.69
CA LEU A 463 3.08 15.61 26.13
C LEU A 463 2.04 14.83 26.92
N VAL A 464 0.75 14.93 26.56
CA VAL A 464 -0.30 14.11 27.19
C VAL A 464 -0.02 12.63 26.96
N ARG A 465 0.32 12.22 25.73
CA ARG A 465 0.74 10.83 25.47
C ARG A 465 1.92 10.41 26.32
N LEU A 466 2.98 11.23 26.40
CA LEU A 466 4.13 10.92 27.25
C LEU A 466 3.72 10.71 28.71
N MET A 467 2.84 11.57 29.24
CA MET A 467 2.32 11.43 30.61
C MET A 467 1.44 10.19 30.80
N CYS A 468 0.86 9.64 29.73
CA CYS A 468 0.09 8.40 29.74
C CYS A 468 0.96 7.14 29.65
N GLU A 469 2.13 7.22 28.99
CA GLU A 469 3.11 6.12 28.90
C GLU A 469 3.98 6.00 30.16
N LEU A 470 4.11 7.09 30.92
CA LEU A 470 4.74 7.14 32.23
C LEU A 470 3.66 7.26 33.34
N GLY A 471 4.09 7.25 34.58
CA GLY A 471 3.19 7.48 35.71
C GLY A 471 3.87 7.33 37.05
N ASN A 472 3.19 7.76 38.10
CA ASN A 472 3.73 7.76 39.46
C ASN A 472 4.18 6.35 39.89
N THR A 473 3.44 5.31 39.51
CA THR A 473 3.79 3.93 39.82
C THR A 473 5.12 3.52 39.16
N ALA A 474 5.29 3.79 37.86
CA ALA A 474 6.51 3.45 37.14
C ALA A 474 7.73 4.20 37.69
N ILE A 475 7.58 5.50 37.95
CA ILE A 475 8.67 6.33 38.47
C ILE A 475 9.01 5.98 39.92
N ASN A 476 8.04 5.64 40.75
CA ASN A 476 8.31 5.20 42.12
C ASN A 476 9.01 3.83 42.14
N ARG A 477 8.74 2.92 41.20
CA ARG A 477 9.52 1.67 41.09
C ARG A 477 11.01 1.91 40.84
N ILE A 478 11.36 3.01 40.19
CA ILE A 478 12.75 3.40 39.90
C ILE A 478 13.34 4.18 41.08
N TYR A 479 12.68 5.28 41.45
CA TYR A 479 13.19 6.25 42.41
C TYR A 479 12.89 5.94 43.88
N GLU A 480 12.09 4.92 44.17
CA GLU A 480 11.78 4.41 45.51
C GLU A 480 12.13 2.92 45.65
N ALA A 481 12.89 2.34 44.71
CA ALA A 481 13.19 0.90 44.61
C ALA A 481 13.71 0.27 45.91
N ARG A 482 14.53 1.02 46.67
CA ARG A 482 15.19 0.57 47.91
C ARG A 482 14.62 1.22 49.17
N ILE A 483 13.39 1.73 49.11
CA ILE A 483 12.78 2.39 50.27
C ILE A 483 12.68 1.45 51.49
N GLU A 484 12.44 0.16 51.28
CA GLU A 484 12.30 -0.83 52.36
C GLU A 484 13.65 -1.14 53.06
N GLU A 485 14.77 -0.91 52.38
CA GLU A 485 16.13 -1.12 52.92
C GLU A 485 16.64 0.10 53.70
N ILE A 486 15.97 1.25 53.57
CA ILE A 486 16.43 2.55 54.07
C ILE A 486 15.45 3.04 55.13
N THR A 487 15.93 3.43 56.31
CA THR A 487 15.09 3.85 57.46
C THR A 487 14.37 5.21 57.30
N ILE A 488 14.32 5.77 56.08
CA ILE A 488 13.69 7.06 55.79
C ILE A 488 12.21 6.82 55.45
N LYS A 489 11.30 7.38 56.27
CA LYS A 489 9.86 7.26 56.04
C LYS A 489 9.38 8.24 54.97
N LYS A 490 8.55 7.75 54.05
CA LYS A 490 7.86 8.56 53.04
C LYS A 490 6.93 9.59 53.72
N PRO A 491 6.96 10.88 53.33
CA PRO A 491 6.06 11.88 53.87
C PRO A 491 4.61 11.60 53.45
N HIS A 492 3.65 12.07 54.25
CA HIS A 492 2.23 11.95 54.02
C HIS A 492 1.60 13.32 53.70
N SER A 493 0.31 13.36 53.38
CA SER A 493 -0.38 14.60 52.97
C SER A 493 -0.27 15.71 54.02
N THR A 494 -0.34 15.37 55.32
CA THR A 494 -0.21 16.33 56.44
C THR A 494 1.23 16.58 56.91
N SER A 495 2.25 15.98 56.27
CA SER A 495 3.65 16.25 56.62
C SER A 495 4.02 17.73 56.36
N PRO A 496 4.85 18.34 57.23
CA PRO A 496 5.44 19.65 56.99
C PRO A 496 6.16 19.76 55.64
N ARG A 497 6.16 20.97 55.06
CA ARG A 497 6.85 21.25 53.79
C ARG A 497 8.33 20.87 53.83
N GLN A 498 9.00 21.08 54.97
CA GLN A 498 10.43 20.76 55.18
C GLN A 498 10.72 19.26 54.97
N ASP A 499 9.85 18.39 55.48
CA ASP A 499 9.99 16.95 55.36
C ASP A 499 9.74 16.49 53.92
N LYS A 500 8.71 17.08 53.27
CA LYS A 500 8.44 16.87 51.85
C LYS A 500 9.64 17.31 50.98
N GLU A 501 10.29 18.43 51.32
CA GLU A 501 11.47 18.93 50.59
C GLU A 501 12.68 18.00 50.76
N SER A 502 12.97 17.57 51.99
CA SER A 502 14.06 16.63 52.26
C SER A 502 13.87 15.31 51.51
N TRP A 503 12.64 14.80 51.49
CA TRP A 503 12.26 13.60 50.72
C TRP A 503 12.49 13.78 49.23
N ILE A 504 11.96 14.85 48.63
CA ILE A 504 12.06 15.13 47.19
C ILE A 504 13.53 15.30 46.76
N ARG A 505 14.35 16.00 47.57
CA ARG A 505 15.80 16.12 47.32
C ARG A 505 16.50 14.76 47.40
N SER A 506 16.21 13.97 48.43
CA SER A 506 16.77 12.62 48.59
C SER A 506 16.41 11.71 47.40
N LYS A 507 15.17 11.82 46.92
CA LYS A 507 14.62 11.03 45.81
C LYS A 507 15.24 11.41 44.47
N TYR A 508 15.15 12.68 44.05
CA TYR A 508 15.48 13.07 42.68
C TYR A 508 16.87 13.69 42.50
N VAL A 509 17.36 14.43 43.50
CA VAL A 509 18.68 15.10 43.43
C VAL A 509 19.78 14.15 43.84
N GLU A 510 19.61 13.51 45.00
CA GLU A 510 20.61 12.62 45.58
C GLU A 510 20.44 11.17 45.11
N LYS A 511 19.27 10.83 44.53
CA LYS A 511 18.98 9.51 43.96
C LYS A 511 19.19 8.36 44.96
N LYS A 512 18.92 8.63 46.25
CA LYS A 512 19.29 7.75 47.38
C LYS A 512 18.64 6.37 47.35
N PHE A 513 17.44 6.26 46.78
CA PHE A 513 16.63 5.05 46.87
C PHE A 513 16.65 4.20 45.58
N ILE A 514 17.45 4.57 44.58
CA ILE A 514 17.54 3.80 43.33
C ILE A 514 18.36 2.51 43.56
N GLN A 515 17.93 1.42 42.94
CA GLN A 515 18.67 0.15 42.91
C GLN A 515 19.92 0.28 42.03
N LYS A 516 21.14 0.08 42.56
CA LYS A 516 22.36 0.16 41.72
C LYS A 516 22.34 -0.92 40.64
N LEU A 517 22.62 -0.55 39.38
CA LEU A 517 22.85 -1.49 38.28
C LEU A 517 24.03 -2.44 38.60
N PRO A 518 24.02 -3.68 38.10
CA PRO A 518 25.16 -4.59 38.22
C PRO A 518 26.42 -3.92 37.64
N GLU A 519 27.52 -3.89 38.41
CA GLU A 519 28.79 -3.34 37.92
C GLU A 519 29.29 -4.19 36.74
N THR A 520 29.08 -3.73 35.51
CA THR A 520 29.78 -4.29 34.35
C THR A 520 31.25 -3.86 34.43
N GLY A 521 32.13 -4.87 34.45
CA GLY A 521 33.51 -4.74 34.90
C GLY A 521 34.35 -3.65 34.21
N ARG A 522 35.09 -2.91 35.03
CA ARG A 522 36.30 -2.12 34.75
C ARG A 522 36.19 -0.99 33.71
N ALA A 523 35.83 0.20 34.18
CA ALA A 523 36.23 1.45 33.53
C ALA A 523 37.65 1.86 33.97
N ALA A 524 38.56 2.00 33.01
CA ALA A 524 39.79 2.78 33.18
C ALA A 524 39.43 4.28 33.26
N PRO A 525 40.07 5.09 34.13
CA PRO A 525 39.67 6.48 34.31
C PRO A 525 40.13 7.35 33.14
N LEU A 526 39.18 7.83 32.33
CA LEU A 526 39.42 8.95 31.42
C LEU A 526 39.41 10.25 32.23
N ARG A 527 40.60 10.83 32.38
CA ARG A 527 40.89 12.14 32.98
C ARG A 527 40.03 13.25 32.35
N ARG A 528 39.40 14.06 33.21
CA ARG A 528 38.96 15.43 32.89
C ARG A 528 40.16 16.26 32.41
N SER A 529 40.10 16.81 31.21
CA SER A 529 40.98 17.90 30.77
C SER A 529 40.28 19.24 31.00
N SER A 530 40.54 19.86 32.15
CA SER A 530 40.28 21.27 32.37
C SER A 530 41.46 22.12 31.91
N ALA A 531 41.13 23.05 31.00
CA ALA A 531 41.70 24.38 30.79
C ALA A 531 43.19 24.55 30.45
N ARG A 532 43.43 25.35 29.40
CA ARG A 532 44.50 26.34 29.46
C ARG A 532 44.16 27.62 28.68
N ARG A 533 44.07 28.73 29.42
CA ARG A 533 44.60 30.02 28.97
C ARG A 533 46.08 30.10 29.35
N ASN A 534 46.83 30.75 28.47
CA ASN A 534 48.27 31.01 28.41
C ASN A 534 48.99 31.30 29.74
N ARG A 535 50.23 30.77 29.88
CA ARG A 535 51.48 31.55 29.80
C ARG A 535 52.75 30.67 29.84
N ALA A 536 53.63 30.92 28.85
CA ALA A 536 55.09 30.95 28.81
C ALA A 536 56.01 29.81 29.33
N ASN A 537 56.93 29.48 28.39
CA ASN A 537 58.37 29.16 28.51
C ASN A 537 58.88 27.71 28.70
N THR A 538 59.67 27.30 27.69
CA THR A 538 60.91 26.48 27.69
C THR A 538 60.84 25.06 28.27
N GLN A 539 61.41 23.97 27.73
CA GLN A 539 62.40 23.71 26.69
C GLN A 539 62.38 22.16 26.44
N GLU A 540 62.70 21.75 25.20
CA GLU A 540 63.42 20.52 24.76
C GLU A 540 62.90 19.08 25.08
N ARG A 541 62.57 18.31 24.03
CA ARG A 541 63.29 17.10 23.46
C ARG A 541 62.99 15.78 24.22
N THR A 542 62.88 14.57 23.66
CA THR A 542 63.04 13.93 22.34
C THR A 542 62.58 12.45 22.44
N GLY A 543 62.08 11.86 21.34
CA GLY A 543 62.04 10.41 21.01
C GLY A 543 61.30 9.47 21.98
N SER A 544 60.83 8.27 21.63
CA SER A 544 60.99 7.42 20.45
C SER A 544 60.02 6.23 20.61
N ARG A 545 59.44 5.76 19.52
CA ARG A 545 58.69 4.48 19.41
C ARG A 545 59.67 3.29 19.47
N PRO A 546 59.25 2.07 19.89
CA PRO A 546 59.08 1.01 18.88
C PRO A 546 57.96 -0.02 19.18
N ALA A 547 57.84 -1.01 18.28
CA ALA A 547 56.73 -1.94 18.05
C ALA A 547 56.98 -3.38 18.56
N LEU A 548 55.92 -4.20 18.70
CA LEU A 548 55.70 -5.51 18.02
C LEU A 548 54.54 -6.33 18.67
N LYS A 549 53.89 -7.17 17.85
CA LYS A 549 52.73 -8.06 18.14
C LYS A 549 53.18 -9.40 18.80
N PRO A 550 52.24 -10.26 19.31
CA PRO A 550 51.63 -11.32 18.47
C PRO A 550 50.13 -11.64 18.77
N LYS A 551 49.47 -12.31 17.79
CA LYS A 551 48.15 -13.02 17.84
C LYS A 551 48.37 -14.50 18.28
N PRO A 552 47.38 -15.43 18.53
CA PRO A 552 46.00 -15.53 17.95
C PRO A 552 44.85 -16.10 18.85
N ASN A 553 43.58 -15.94 18.46
CA ASN A 553 42.54 -16.96 18.10
C ASN A 553 41.41 -16.99 19.16
N ARG A 554 40.12 -17.27 18.91
CA ARG A 554 39.20 -17.36 17.76
C ARG A 554 37.82 -17.62 18.37
N ALA A 555 36.78 -16.87 18.00
CA ALA A 555 35.38 -17.31 18.04
C ALA A 555 34.57 -16.51 17.01
N THR A 556 34.57 -17.06 15.79
CA THR A 556 33.60 -16.96 14.67
C THR A 556 32.14 -17.06 15.18
N LEU A 557 31.11 -16.33 14.75
CA LEU A 557 30.50 -16.02 13.43
C LEU A 557 29.32 -15.01 13.64
N PRO A 558 28.60 -14.51 12.60
CA PRO A 558 28.93 -14.38 11.19
C PRO A 558 28.85 -12.91 10.67
N ARG A 559 29.56 -12.70 9.57
CA ARG A 559 29.59 -11.48 8.76
C ARG A 559 28.71 -11.71 7.55
N LEU A 560 27.74 -10.83 7.29
CA LEU A 560 27.22 -10.58 5.95
C LEU A 560 27.72 -9.22 5.51
N THR A 561 28.65 -9.22 4.56
CA THR A 561 29.10 -8.03 3.84
C THR A 561 28.62 -8.10 2.41
N GLY A 562 28.14 -6.95 1.93
CA GLY A 562 28.13 -6.58 0.53
C GLY A 562 26.73 -6.51 -0.06
N LEU A 563 26.24 -5.31 -0.32
CA LEU A 563 25.98 -4.87 -1.69
C LEU A 563 25.88 -3.33 -1.75
N SER A 564 26.22 -2.84 -2.94
CA SER A 564 26.51 -1.46 -3.34
C SER A 564 25.32 -0.51 -3.31
N LEU A 565 25.62 0.79 -3.23
CA LEU A 565 24.74 1.89 -3.60
C LEU A 565 24.38 1.84 -5.10
N SER A 566 23.16 1.42 -5.41
CA SER A 566 22.34 1.82 -6.56
C SER A 566 21.06 0.97 -6.54
N ASP A 567 19.91 1.59 -6.81
CA ASP A 567 18.56 0.98 -6.90
C ASP A 567 17.72 0.95 -5.62
N ILE A 568 17.28 2.13 -5.16
CA ILE A 568 16.08 2.25 -4.32
C ILE A 568 14.89 2.45 -5.26
N GLY A 569 14.28 1.33 -5.65
CA GLY A 569 13.03 1.27 -6.39
C GLY A 569 12.10 0.23 -5.78
N GLN A 570 11.03 0.71 -5.13
CA GLN A 570 9.76 0.03 -4.88
C GLN A 570 9.78 -1.46 -4.48
N LYS A 571 9.57 -1.74 -3.18
CA LYS A 571 8.69 -2.87 -2.79
C LYS A 571 7.80 -2.48 -1.61
N ASN A 572 6.52 -2.34 -1.92
CA ASN A 572 5.42 -2.47 -0.99
C ASN A 572 5.37 -3.92 -0.49
N HIS A 573 5.40 -4.13 0.82
CA HIS A 573 4.80 -5.32 1.43
C HIS A 573 3.86 -4.86 2.55
N ALA A 574 2.57 -4.89 2.25
CA ALA A 574 1.57 -5.28 3.23
C ALA A 574 1.63 -6.81 3.32
N GLY A 575 1.90 -7.32 4.50
CA GLY A 575 1.99 -8.75 4.78
C GLY A 575 2.23 -8.94 6.26
N ALA A 576 1.21 -9.43 6.96
CA ALA A 576 1.31 -9.87 8.33
C ALA A 576 2.38 -10.97 8.43
N LEU A 577 3.40 -10.73 9.26
CA LEU A 577 4.28 -11.75 9.78
C LEU A 577 4.37 -11.51 11.28
N GLN A 578 3.85 -12.48 12.04
CA GLN A 578 4.18 -12.68 13.44
C GLN A 578 5.65 -13.09 13.45
N ASP A 579 6.54 -12.16 13.81
CA ASP A 579 7.89 -12.48 14.22
C ASP A 579 7.89 -12.60 15.74
N GLU A 580 8.40 -13.73 16.24
CA GLU A 580 8.57 -14.02 17.66
C GLU A 580 9.47 -12.94 18.28
N GLU A 581 8.95 -12.23 19.28
CA GLU A 581 9.71 -11.26 20.08
C GLU A 581 10.77 -12.01 20.89
N GLU A 582 11.98 -12.16 20.32
CA GLU A 582 13.17 -12.41 21.14
C GLU A 582 13.36 -11.18 22.03
N GLU A 583 12.95 -11.29 23.30
CA GLU A 583 13.20 -10.30 24.35
C GLU A 583 14.72 -10.13 24.50
N GLU A 584 15.30 -9.15 23.79
CA GLU A 584 16.72 -8.81 23.92
C GLU A 584 17.04 -8.48 25.38
N ASP A 585 17.97 -9.23 25.97
CA ASP A 585 18.37 -9.02 27.36
C ASP A 585 19.08 -7.67 27.53
N LEU A 586 18.32 -6.67 27.97
CA LEU A 586 18.82 -5.32 28.28
C LEU A 586 19.55 -5.25 29.63
N SER A 587 19.58 -6.34 30.42
CA SER A 587 20.09 -6.38 31.80
C SER A 587 21.62 -6.46 31.88
N GLY A 588 22.28 -5.43 31.35
CA GLY A 588 23.75 -5.33 31.42
C GLY A 588 24.37 -4.19 30.61
N LEU A 589 23.56 -3.39 29.90
CA LEU A 589 24.10 -2.29 29.12
C LEU A 589 24.55 -1.12 29.99
N HIS A 590 25.59 -0.41 29.54
CA HIS A 590 25.95 0.90 30.07
C HIS A 590 24.72 1.83 29.99
N PRO A 591 24.43 2.69 30.99
CA PRO A 591 23.20 3.51 31.02
C PRO A 591 22.94 4.31 29.74
N GLY A 592 23.98 4.88 29.12
CA GLY A 592 23.85 5.56 27.82
C GLY A 592 23.43 4.65 26.66
N ALA A 593 23.92 3.42 26.61
CA ALA A 593 23.54 2.42 25.61
C ALA A 593 22.14 1.85 25.88
N LEU A 594 21.78 1.71 27.17
CA LEU A 594 20.43 1.34 27.60
C LEU A 594 19.41 2.41 27.16
N LEU A 595 19.72 3.70 27.37
CA LEU A 595 18.89 4.81 26.90
C LEU A 595 18.75 4.81 25.37
N TYR A 596 19.85 4.57 24.65
CA TYR A 596 19.84 4.47 23.18
C TYR A 596 18.93 3.35 22.66
N ARG A 597 19.05 2.14 23.21
CA ARG A 597 18.25 0.97 22.80
C ARG A 597 16.78 1.12 23.19
N SER A 598 16.50 1.51 24.43
CA SER A 598 15.13 1.71 24.92
C SER A 598 14.39 2.83 24.18
N ALA A 599 15.10 3.86 23.69
CA ALA A 599 14.53 4.90 22.82
C ALA A 599 14.04 4.33 21.47
N ALA A 600 14.73 3.33 20.91
CA ALA A 600 14.30 2.64 19.69
C ALA A 600 13.02 1.81 19.92
N LEU A 601 12.98 1.12 21.06
CA LEU A 601 11.90 0.21 21.45
C LEU A 601 10.71 0.93 22.10
N GLN A 602 10.81 2.26 22.33
CA GLN A 602 9.77 3.08 22.96
C GLN A 602 9.43 2.63 24.39
N GLN A 603 10.42 2.12 25.13
CA GLN A 603 10.27 1.64 26.50
C GLN A 603 10.48 2.78 27.51
N PHE A 604 9.47 3.62 27.72
CA PHE A 604 9.57 4.84 28.55
C PHE A 604 10.06 4.61 29.99
N PRO A 605 9.59 3.58 30.74
CA PRO A 605 10.12 3.31 32.08
C PRO A 605 11.62 2.97 32.07
N VAL A 606 12.09 2.23 31.07
CA VAL A 606 13.52 1.87 30.92
C VAL A 606 14.36 3.10 30.54
N MET A 607 13.82 3.98 29.69
CA MET A 607 14.47 5.27 29.38
C MET A 607 14.59 6.15 30.64
N ALA A 608 13.54 6.21 31.47
CA ALA A 608 13.55 6.93 32.74
C ALA A 608 14.54 6.32 33.74
N ASP A 609 14.62 5.00 33.81
CA ASP A 609 15.57 4.26 34.65
C ASP A 609 17.02 4.54 34.24
N ALA A 610 17.32 4.49 32.94
CA ALA A 610 18.64 4.82 32.40
C ALA A 610 19.09 6.25 32.79
N LEU A 611 18.20 7.25 32.68
CA LEU A 611 18.48 8.63 33.12
C LEU A 611 18.63 8.74 34.63
N ALA A 612 17.84 7.98 35.40
CA ALA A 612 17.98 7.87 36.84
C ALA A 612 19.37 7.32 37.21
N HIS A 613 19.89 6.38 36.43
CA HIS A 613 21.25 5.84 36.52
C HIS A 613 22.36 6.72 35.94
N GLY A 614 22.04 7.94 35.48
CA GLY A 614 23.03 8.91 35.03
C GLY A 614 23.46 8.71 33.57
N ALA A 615 22.63 8.07 32.74
CA ALA A 615 22.80 8.10 31.30
C ALA A 615 22.91 9.56 30.81
N ASP A 616 23.90 9.82 29.96
CA ASP A 616 23.93 11.07 29.20
C ASP A 616 22.81 11.03 28.17
N VAL A 617 21.87 11.98 28.25
CA VAL A 617 20.75 12.09 27.29
C VAL A 617 21.24 12.29 25.85
N ASN A 618 22.45 12.84 25.71
CA ASN A 618 23.16 13.09 24.45
C ASN A 618 24.22 12.03 24.15
N TRP A 619 24.14 10.86 24.79
CA TRP A 619 25.10 9.77 24.58
C TRP A 619 25.21 9.42 23.10
N VAL A 620 26.43 9.10 22.68
CA VAL A 620 26.76 8.87 21.27
C VAL A 620 27.15 7.42 21.09
N ASN A 621 26.42 6.72 20.22
CA ASN A 621 26.79 5.37 19.82
C ASN A 621 27.91 5.42 18.77
N THR A 622 29.17 5.28 19.20
CA THR A 622 30.31 5.32 18.27
C THR A 622 30.36 4.15 17.29
N THR A 623 29.62 3.07 17.56
CA THR A 623 29.53 1.92 16.65
C THR A 623 28.46 2.07 15.57
N GLU A 624 27.44 2.90 15.83
CA GLU A 624 26.33 3.17 14.90
C GLU A 624 26.36 4.64 14.48
N GLU A 625 27.38 5.00 13.69
CA GLU A 625 27.49 6.32 13.03
C GLU A 625 27.43 7.54 13.97
N SER A 626 27.76 7.39 15.26
CA SER A 626 27.60 8.45 16.25
C SER A 626 26.15 8.92 16.43
N SER A 627 25.18 8.02 16.24
CA SER A 627 23.76 8.28 16.48
C SER A 627 23.48 8.49 17.97
N THR A 628 22.54 9.39 18.27
CA THR A 628 22.08 9.70 19.63
C THR A 628 20.75 8.99 19.93
N PRO A 629 20.36 8.83 21.21
CA PRO A 629 19.04 8.33 21.56
C PRO A 629 17.90 9.11 20.89
N LEU A 630 18.07 10.43 20.69
CA LEU A 630 17.09 11.27 20.01
C LEU A 630 16.96 10.90 18.53
N ILE A 631 18.09 10.71 17.82
CA ILE A 631 18.07 10.26 16.41
C ILE A 631 17.44 8.86 16.30
N GLN A 632 17.74 7.96 17.23
CA GLN A 632 17.16 6.62 17.22
C GLN A 632 15.63 6.63 17.43
N ALA A 633 15.12 7.50 18.31
CA ALA A 633 13.69 7.71 18.47
C ALA A 633 13.03 8.27 17.19
N VAL A 634 13.75 9.05 16.38
CA VAL A 634 13.28 9.51 15.07
C VAL A 634 13.11 8.37 14.08
N SER A 635 14.06 7.43 14.06
CA SER A 635 14.00 6.23 13.22
C SER A 635 12.79 5.36 13.57
N ALA A 636 12.40 5.30 14.84
CA ALA A 636 11.18 4.62 15.30
C ALA A 636 9.88 5.41 15.07
N ASN A 637 9.96 6.63 14.51
CA ASN A 637 8.84 7.56 14.35
C ASN A 637 8.07 7.86 15.66
N SER A 638 8.76 7.84 16.81
CA SER A 638 8.11 7.99 18.12
C SER A 638 8.12 9.44 18.59
N LEU A 639 6.98 10.12 18.42
CA LEU A 639 6.77 11.49 18.91
C LEU A 639 6.97 11.60 20.43
N ALA A 640 6.41 10.66 21.19
CA ALA A 640 6.51 10.68 22.65
C ALA A 640 7.94 10.40 23.14
N ALA A 641 8.69 9.48 22.52
CA ALA A 641 10.08 9.23 22.92
C ALA A 641 10.99 10.43 22.59
N CYS A 642 10.79 11.07 21.42
CA CYS A 642 11.49 12.30 21.07
C CYS A 642 11.16 13.42 22.08
N GLU A 643 9.87 13.60 22.42
CA GLU A 643 9.41 14.57 23.40
C GLU A 643 10.03 14.31 24.78
N PHE A 644 10.05 13.06 25.25
CA PHE A 644 10.68 12.69 26.52
C PHE A 644 12.16 13.06 26.59
N LEU A 645 12.92 12.72 25.56
CA LEU A 645 14.36 13.02 25.47
C LEU A 645 14.60 14.54 25.44
N LEU A 646 13.81 15.29 24.66
CA LEU A 646 13.87 16.75 24.61
C LEU A 646 13.51 17.39 25.97
N GLN A 647 12.53 16.84 26.69
CA GLN A 647 12.21 17.29 28.04
C GLN A 647 13.33 16.99 29.03
N ASN A 648 14.15 15.97 28.80
CA ASN A 648 15.32 15.63 29.60
C ASN A 648 16.64 16.24 29.08
N GLY A 649 16.57 17.19 28.14
CA GLY A 649 17.73 17.99 27.73
C GLY A 649 18.51 17.44 26.53
N ALA A 650 17.91 16.56 25.74
CA ALA A 650 18.48 16.16 24.46
C ALA A 650 18.71 17.39 23.56
N ASN A 651 19.88 17.46 22.92
CA ASN A 651 20.22 18.50 21.99
C ASN A 651 19.53 18.24 20.64
N VAL A 652 18.52 19.05 20.33
CA VAL A 652 17.74 18.97 19.09
C VAL A 652 18.58 19.12 17.81
N ASN A 653 19.80 19.65 17.92
CA ASN A 653 20.72 19.91 16.81
C ASN A 653 21.98 19.04 16.83
N GLN A 654 22.07 18.04 17.70
CA GLN A 654 23.25 17.17 17.73
C GLN A 654 23.28 16.26 16.50
N ALA A 655 24.32 16.43 15.70
CA ALA A 655 24.50 15.70 14.45
C ALA A 655 25.24 14.37 14.65
N ASP A 656 24.91 13.40 13.80
CA ASP A 656 25.65 12.15 13.64
C ASP A 656 26.96 12.35 12.85
N SER A 657 27.67 11.25 12.56
CA SER A 657 28.91 11.26 11.77
C SER A 657 28.75 11.74 10.32
N ASN A 658 27.53 11.76 9.79
CA ASN A 658 27.19 12.30 8.47
C ASN A 658 26.86 13.80 8.51
N GLY A 659 26.95 14.44 9.68
CA GLY A 659 26.55 15.83 9.86
C GLY A 659 25.01 16.00 9.88
N ARG A 660 24.25 14.93 10.09
CA ARG A 660 22.78 14.95 10.08
C ARG A 660 22.24 15.02 11.49
N GLY A 661 21.46 16.06 11.79
CA GLY A 661 20.73 16.18 13.05
C GLY A 661 19.36 15.48 13.02
N PRO A 662 18.64 15.45 14.15
CA PRO A 662 17.28 14.92 14.23
C PRO A 662 16.32 15.45 13.16
N LEU A 663 16.40 16.75 12.82
CA LEU A 663 15.58 17.37 11.78
C LEU A 663 15.89 16.82 10.37
N HIS A 664 17.17 16.55 10.05
CA HIS A 664 17.54 15.89 8.79
C HIS A 664 16.94 14.49 8.72
N HIS A 665 17.11 13.67 9.77
CA HIS A 665 16.57 12.31 9.82
C HIS A 665 15.05 12.29 9.67
N ALA A 666 14.34 13.15 10.40
CA ALA A 666 12.87 13.27 10.28
C ALA A 666 12.44 13.67 8.87
N THR A 667 13.21 14.54 8.21
CA THR A 667 12.93 14.99 6.84
C THR A 667 13.24 13.92 5.80
N ILE A 668 14.34 13.18 5.96
CA ILE A 668 14.72 12.05 5.10
C ILE A 668 13.66 10.95 5.15
N LEU A 669 13.18 10.62 6.36
CA LEU A 669 12.17 9.58 6.58
C LEU A 669 10.73 10.05 6.27
N GLY A 670 10.52 11.35 6.03
CA GLY A 670 9.20 11.90 5.74
C GLY A 670 8.27 11.99 6.95
N HIS A 671 8.82 12.02 8.17
CA HIS A 671 8.06 12.07 9.42
C HIS A 671 7.60 13.51 9.74
N THR A 672 6.52 13.96 9.07
CA THR A 672 6.00 15.34 9.18
C THR A 672 5.72 15.78 10.62
N GLY A 673 5.21 14.88 11.48
CA GLY A 673 4.98 15.17 12.89
C GLY A 673 6.27 15.47 13.67
N LEU A 674 7.34 14.70 13.43
CA LEU A 674 8.63 14.92 14.07
C LEU A 674 9.33 16.18 13.57
N VAL A 675 9.18 16.51 12.28
CA VAL A 675 9.63 17.81 11.74
C VAL A 675 8.96 18.96 12.48
N CYS A 676 7.63 18.89 12.65
CA CYS A 676 6.86 19.89 13.41
C CYS A 676 7.40 20.04 14.85
N LEU A 677 7.59 18.91 15.54
CA LEU A 677 8.11 18.88 16.92
C LEU A 677 9.50 19.53 17.00
N PHE A 678 10.44 19.16 16.13
CA PHE A 678 11.81 19.67 16.19
C PHE A 678 11.90 21.16 15.87
N LEU A 679 11.15 21.65 14.89
CA LEU A 679 11.07 23.08 14.60
C LEU A 679 10.47 23.86 15.78
N LYS A 680 9.44 23.33 16.45
CA LYS A 680 8.89 23.91 17.69
C LYS A 680 9.93 23.97 18.82
N ARG A 681 10.86 23.01 18.85
CA ARG A 681 11.96 22.91 19.83
C ARG A 681 13.22 23.69 19.44
N GLY A 682 13.17 24.48 18.37
CA GLY A 682 14.28 25.33 17.93
C GLY A 682 15.37 24.58 17.16
N ALA A 683 15.00 23.52 16.43
CA ALA A 683 15.91 22.89 15.48
C ALA A 683 16.40 23.88 14.43
N ASP A 684 17.68 23.81 14.10
CA ASP A 684 18.30 24.64 13.08
C ASP A 684 17.91 24.12 11.69
N TYR A 685 16.92 24.77 11.10
CA TYR A 685 16.43 24.47 9.77
C TYR A 685 17.41 24.83 8.64
N ASN A 686 18.51 25.54 8.94
CA ASN A 686 19.57 25.86 7.98
C ASN A 686 20.81 24.95 8.13
N ALA A 687 20.81 24.02 9.09
CA ALA A 687 21.95 23.13 9.30
C ALA A 687 22.22 22.29 8.05
N LYS A 688 23.47 22.22 7.61
CA LYS A 688 23.88 21.47 6.43
C LYS A 688 24.58 20.17 6.83
N ASP A 689 24.18 19.08 6.18
CA ASP A 689 24.88 17.79 6.32
C ASP A 689 26.23 17.77 5.56
N ASN A 690 26.98 16.67 5.65
CA ASN A 690 28.26 16.53 4.95
C ASN A 690 28.14 16.62 3.42
N LYS A 691 26.93 16.47 2.86
CA LYS A 691 26.62 16.64 1.43
C LYS A 691 26.15 18.06 1.10
N GLN A 692 26.29 19.00 2.03
CA GLN A 692 25.82 20.39 1.92
C GLN A 692 24.30 20.54 1.76
N LYS A 693 23.52 19.53 2.19
CA LYS A 693 22.06 19.56 2.12
C LYS A 693 21.47 20.04 3.43
N ASP A 694 20.63 21.06 3.35
CA ASP A 694 19.76 21.50 4.45
C ASP A 694 18.43 20.71 4.43
N PRO A 695 17.65 20.73 5.53
CA PRO A 695 16.37 20.05 5.61
C PRO A 695 15.41 20.42 4.45
N ILE A 696 15.38 21.67 3.99
CA ILE A 696 14.46 22.07 2.91
C ILE A 696 14.88 21.48 1.57
N THR A 697 16.17 21.42 1.27
CA THR A 697 16.70 20.77 0.07
C THR A 697 16.33 19.28 0.06
N ILE A 698 16.50 18.60 1.20
CA ILE A 698 16.11 17.18 1.34
C ILE A 698 14.59 17.01 1.14
N ALA A 699 13.77 17.87 1.73
CA ALA A 699 12.30 17.79 1.60
C ALA A 699 11.83 17.98 0.15
N VAL A 700 12.47 18.89 -0.60
CA VAL A 700 12.20 19.13 -2.01
C VAL A 700 12.62 17.93 -2.86
N GLU A 701 13.81 17.38 -2.64
CA GLU A 701 14.28 16.17 -3.35
C GLU A 701 13.39 14.95 -3.08
N ASN A 702 12.86 14.83 -1.86
CA ASN A 702 11.94 13.77 -1.47
C ASN A 702 10.47 14.06 -1.86
N ALA A 703 10.19 15.17 -2.56
CA ALA A 703 8.86 15.60 -2.98
C ALA A 703 7.81 15.68 -1.84
N ASN A 704 8.22 16.00 -0.61
CA ASN A 704 7.33 16.07 0.54
C ASN A 704 6.82 17.50 0.78
N ALA A 705 5.69 17.84 0.15
CA ALA A 705 5.12 19.19 0.15
C ALA A 705 4.76 19.72 1.55
N ASP A 706 4.30 18.86 2.45
CA ASP A 706 3.92 19.25 3.81
C ASP A 706 5.15 19.66 4.62
N ILE A 707 6.25 18.89 4.52
CA ILE A 707 7.53 19.22 5.17
C ILE A 707 8.14 20.50 4.57
N VAL A 708 8.09 20.68 3.25
CA VAL A 708 8.53 21.92 2.60
C VAL A 708 7.75 23.12 3.13
N THR A 709 6.44 22.96 3.32
CA THR A 709 5.56 24.01 3.87
C THR A 709 5.94 24.36 5.30
N LEU A 710 6.10 23.36 6.18
CA LEU A 710 6.53 23.56 7.57
C LEU A 710 7.89 24.27 7.67
N LEU A 711 8.87 23.87 6.87
CA LEU A 711 10.20 24.47 6.86
C LEU A 711 10.19 25.92 6.34
N ARG A 712 9.39 26.22 5.31
CA ARG A 712 9.22 27.60 4.81
C ARG A 712 8.53 28.50 5.84
N ILE A 713 7.52 27.99 6.53
CA ILE A 713 6.82 28.71 7.58
C ILE A 713 7.75 28.99 8.77
N ALA A 714 8.54 28.00 9.20
CA ALA A 714 9.55 28.18 10.25
C ALA A 714 10.62 29.22 9.87
N LYS A 715 11.07 29.19 8.62
CA LYS A 715 11.99 30.21 8.09
C LYS A 715 11.37 31.60 8.11
N MET A 716 10.17 31.76 7.55
CA MET A 716 9.47 33.05 7.49
C MET A 716 9.19 33.59 8.89
N ASN A 717 8.78 32.75 9.85
CA ASN A 717 8.51 33.18 11.21
C ASN A 717 9.79 33.62 11.96
N LYS A 718 10.95 33.00 11.69
CA LYS A 718 12.21 33.47 12.26
C LYS A 718 12.65 34.79 11.62
N GLU A 719 12.52 34.93 10.30
CA GLU A 719 12.79 36.18 9.59
C GLU A 719 11.88 37.33 10.07
N MET A 720 10.59 37.07 10.32
CA MET A 720 9.68 38.05 10.92
C MET A 720 10.09 38.43 12.35
N ARG A 721 10.51 37.47 13.18
CA ARG A 721 11.00 37.74 14.54
C ARG A 721 12.33 38.50 14.58
N GLU A 722 13.18 38.33 13.57
CA GLU A 722 14.44 39.06 13.45
C GLU A 722 14.24 40.48 12.88
N MET A 723 13.15 40.71 12.14
CA MET A 723 12.78 42.01 11.55
C MET A 723 11.96 42.88 12.51
N ASP A 724 11.04 42.30 13.29
CA ASP A 724 10.23 42.98 14.30
C ASP A 724 10.97 43.05 15.63
N GLY A 725 11.89 44.00 15.78
CA GLY A 725 12.55 44.28 17.06
C GLY A 725 11.55 44.66 18.15
N ALA A 726 11.61 43.96 19.30
CA ALA A 726 11.00 44.25 20.62
C ALA A 726 9.49 44.55 20.75
N PHE A 727 8.75 44.86 19.68
CA PHE A 727 7.31 45.20 19.73
C PHE A 727 6.56 44.71 18.48
N GLY A 728 6.23 43.41 18.42
CA GLY A 728 5.37 42.86 17.37
C GLY A 728 4.91 41.43 17.69
N GLN A 729 3.69 41.26 18.22
CA GLN A 729 3.14 39.96 18.63
C GLN A 729 2.25 39.28 17.55
N SER A 730 1.95 39.96 16.43
CA SER A 730 0.92 39.50 15.49
C SER A 730 1.34 38.38 14.54
N GLY A 731 2.64 38.18 14.29
CA GLY A 731 3.14 37.10 13.42
C GLY A 731 3.21 35.72 14.08
N ASP A 732 3.24 35.68 15.41
CA ASP A 732 3.50 34.46 16.20
C ASP A 732 2.24 33.59 16.34
N GLU A 733 1.05 34.17 16.38
CA GLU A 733 -0.22 33.42 16.53
C GLU A 733 -0.50 32.48 15.35
N THR A 734 -0.33 32.96 14.11
CA THR A 734 -0.57 32.11 12.91
C THR A 734 0.45 30.98 12.82
N TYR A 735 1.70 31.24 13.20
CA TYR A 735 2.74 30.21 13.27
C TYR A 735 2.38 29.15 14.32
N GLN A 736 2.01 29.58 15.52
CA GLN A 736 1.64 28.68 16.61
C GLN A 736 0.40 27.85 16.29
N ASP A 737 -0.60 28.44 15.62
CA ASP A 737 -1.83 27.74 15.21
C ASP A 737 -1.56 26.66 14.16
N ILE A 738 -0.75 26.96 13.13
CA ILE A 738 -0.38 25.96 12.11
C ILE A 738 0.35 24.78 12.76
N PHE A 739 1.34 25.06 13.60
CA PHE A 739 2.11 24.01 14.27
C PHE A 739 1.24 23.22 15.25
N ARG A 740 0.27 23.86 15.91
CA ARG A 740 -0.72 23.17 16.77
C ARG A 740 -1.59 22.22 15.96
N ASP A 741 -2.06 22.61 14.78
CA ASP A 741 -2.89 21.75 13.91
C ASP A 741 -2.10 20.53 13.41
N PHE A 742 -0.85 20.72 12.97
CA PHE A 742 0.03 19.61 12.56
C PHE A 742 0.37 18.68 13.72
N SER A 743 0.64 19.22 14.91
CA SER A 743 0.81 18.46 16.15
C SER A 743 -0.40 17.60 16.48
N GLN A 744 -1.61 18.18 16.43
CA GLN A 744 -2.86 17.45 16.65
C GLN A 744 -3.10 16.38 15.58
N MET A 745 -2.78 16.66 14.31
CA MET A 745 -2.93 15.70 13.24
C MET A 745 -1.94 14.53 13.37
N ALA A 746 -0.67 14.80 13.65
CA ALA A 746 0.36 13.78 13.84
C ALA A 746 0.04 12.88 15.04
N SER A 747 -0.59 13.48 16.04
CA SER A 747 -1.00 12.84 17.26
C SER A 747 -2.24 11.96 17.08
N ASN A 748 -3.35 12.58 16.65
CA ASN A 748 -4.66 11.93 16.70
C ASN A 748 -5.03 11.24 15.39
N ASN A 749 -4.36 11.59 14.29
CA ASN A 749 -4.64 11.09 12.94
C ASN A 749 -3.36 10.94 12.09
N PRO A 750 -2.34 10.18 12.54
CA PRO A 750 -1.03 10.12 11.87
C PRO A 750 -1.11 9.71 10.39
N GLU A 751 -2.10 8.90 10.02
CA GLU A 751 -2.33 8.48 8.63
C GLU A 751 -2.64 9.63 7.67
N LYS A 752 -3.22 10.75 8.15
CA LYS A 752 -3.49 11.93 7.32
C LYS A 752 -2.22 12.64 6.85
N LEU A 753 -1.11 12.43 7.55
CA LEU A 753 0.21 12.95 7.20
C LEU A 753 1.03 11.98 6.34
N LYS A 754 0.58 10.73 6.18
CA LYS A 754 1.20 9.74 5.28
C LYS A 754 0.58 9.82 3.89
N ARG A 755 0.86 10.86 3.12
CA ARG A 755 0.56 10.85 1.67
C ARG A 755 1.65 10.06 0.95
N ARG A 756 1.37 8.81 0.60
CA ARG A 756 2.25 8.04 -0.31
C ARG A 756 2.25 8.74 -1.67
N SER A 757 3.43 8.82 -2.27
CA SER A 757 3.76 9.40 -3.59
C SER A 757 3.02 8.77 -4.80
N THR A 758 1.88 8.12 -4.61
CA THR A 758 1.12 7.44 -5.68
C THR A 758 0.21 8.36 -6.49
N ASP A 759 -0.05 9.60 -6.03
CA ASP A 759 -0.99 10.53 -6.68
C ASP A 759 -0.35 11.52 -7.66
N MET A 760 0.93 11.36 -8.00
CA MET A 760 1.57 12.07 -9.11
C MET A 760 1.88 11.13 -10.28
N LYS A 761 0.85 10.48 -10.81
CA LYS A 761 0.82 10.18 -12.26
C LYS A 761 -0.05 11.25 -12.91
N ILE A 762 0.61 12.29 -13.44
CA ILE A 762 0.01 13.19 -14.43
C ILE A 762 0.00 12.42 -15.76
N PRO A 763 -1.07 12.51 -16.58
CA PRO A 763 -1.13 11.89 -17.91
C PRO A 763 0.01 12.29 -18.85
#